data_AF-A0A917U6S5-F1
#
_entry.id   AF-A0A917U6S5-F1
#
_cell.length_a   1.000
_cell.length_b   1.000
_cell.length_c   1.000
_cell.angle_alpha   90.00
_cell.angle_beta   90.00
_cell.angle_gamma   90.00
#
_symmetry.space_group_name_H-M   'P 1'
#
loop_
_entity.id
_entity.type
_entity.pdbx_description
1 polymer ?
#
loop_
_entity_poly.entity_id
_entity_poly.type
_entity_poly.pdbx_seq_one_letter_code
_entity_poly.pdbx_strand_id
1 'polypeptide(L)'
;MIDRRVRSPLLPLVAAAVVLALGAAMAWGISGALGLSFTPAEVPAEPAEAAPPQDAAHPPVITAVRVPAVARLRLAATAVADALEQRGRPRPAVVQETPGEQTAPGGLDVRLVPGVAPESFRLTGSPGALVVEAGDLAGAATGLYTVADRIRSGAEVLPADQRGKVVTPRLGLRLTDAGAVGREPDVAAFGAGTDYSLNTDVVGSALLPEAPWVDKAAVDRISREFQGFVGHALAQGYNGVVVPGFLEYVTFSAIGDGHAVYPAGDDHIARAEALVAAFGPVLRYARDMGMRVYLVTDMLALSPPLERFLERTTGGLDPTSARFWQVYQAGLSELFDRMPFVSGLMVRIGEGGDIFKQPGWDYSSRIAVTTAAGVRAMLTALLQTAGQVGKDVIFRTWTVGVGAVGDLHTNPASYEEVLGGIDDPHLIVSTKYSAGDFYSHLPFNPTLMTGKQRRIVEFQSRREFEGFGALPNDLTVLHQRALQRFLAANPHVEGVWTWTQDGGPLRAGPMSLLLRSGFWQLYDLNSYALGRLARDPQTPAAWITADWARQTFSDDPRTVAAIGRMMAMSREAVTKGLYLAPYAENSVRALGLEPPPMMWIFEWDIVTGDSAVLDSIYAVSRDRVDEAIADGERAETLAAQMRDEVAATDPATWRDATQRARLLDALSYEVELFRTLNAYRTMFLRHAQWLDTGSSSSYQAWKEAETRYRAARDAHLVRFAGDVDLPAYNFTAADLGAERADRDVAMAWTARVLLLLVLLLLLRGALRRPGSPGAGGLRALFLGATRPWRLADFDEAPSRLDRVLVIAVPLTALVASRLVFTWFAAPAHVLLTLGGWALFAATARLAAGRRDPFHLWAAIGGVALLRTALLLAALALRGPGHYWFVFWTEPGWRAAYVVVAFAAFAWLFVATALVLRDRYGLPLRRVVGAALATFGAPLAVLSAVVSAIGLERALTVWNDQLALLPWGLSRMLGITVYLGIPPSLPLFTALAGLLLAVAGALLSLGRRPPRRAAHALPGRGGPPTRSGSAPAPTGGLADSADSADSAGPAGASAPSASSAPGASPLPALPRRQAPSADPGAPPGPAGSAGPPSAGPASGGPASPPGSASGPAPSAVPAVS
;
A
#
# COMPACT_ATOMS: atom_id res chain seq x y z
N MET A 1 -0.62 43.12 60.78
CA MET A 1 -1.49 41.97 60.44
C MET A 1 -1.86 42.05 58.96
N ILE A 2 -2.12 40.92 58.31
CA ILE A 2 -2.89 40.75 57.07
C ILE A 2 -2.72 41.85 55.97
N ASP A 3 -1.79 41.66 55.04
CA ASP A 3 -2.05 41.94 53.60
C ASP A 3 -2.15 40.59 52.86
N ARG A 4 -3.16 39.77 53.22
CA ARG A 4 -3.56 38.65 52.37
C ARG A 4 -4.36 39.20 51.20
N ARG A 5 -3.67 39.72 50.19
CA ARG A 5 -4.27 40.00 48.88
C ARG A 5 -4.98 38.75 48.40
N VAL A 6 -6.30 38.78 48.33
CA VAL A 6 -7.11 37.67 47.86
C VAL A 6 -6.82 37.51 46.36
N ARG A 7 -5.88 36.60 46.03
CA ARG A 7 -5.52 36.25 44.65
C ARG A 7 -6.76 35.74 43.94
N SER A 8 -7.37 36.60 43.12
CA SER A 8 -8.65 36.32 42.47
C SER A 8 -8.58 35.03 41.62
N PRO A 9 -9.57 34.12 41.74
CA PRO A 9 -9.58 32.88 40.96
C PRO A 9 -9.85 33.10 39.46
N LEU A 10 -10.22 34.32 39.03
CA LEU A 10 -10.46 34.66 37.63
C LEU A 10 -9.27 34.32 36.72
N LEU A 11 -8.03 34.66 37.09
CA LEU A 11 -6.89 34.42 36.20
C LEU A 11 -6.62 32.92 35.96
N PRO A 12 -6.61 32.03 36.98
CA PRO A 12 -6.62 30.57 36.76
C PRO A 12 -7.82 30.05 35.95
N LEU A 13 -9.03 30.59 36.14
CA LEU A 13 -10.23 30.15 35.42
C LEU A 13 -10.18 30.53 33.93
N VAL A 14 -9.76 31.76 33.61
CA VAL A 14 -9.53 32.19 32.22
C VAL A 14 -8.44 31.35 31.56
N ALA A 15 -7.34 31.08 32.27
CA ALA A 15 -6.29 30.19 31.76
C ALA A 15 -6.81 28.76 31.49
N ALA A 16 -7.67 28.21 32.36
CA ALA A 16 -8.30 26.90 32.18
C ALA A 16 -9.23 26.89 30.94
N ALA A 17 -10.05 27.93 30.76
CA ALA A 17 -10.92 28.06 29.58
C ALA A 17 -10.12 28.16 28.27
N VAL A 18 -9.03 28.93 28.24
CA VAL A 18 -8.15 29.05 27.06
C VAL A 18 -7.50 27.72 26.70
N VAL A 19 -6.99 26.94 27.67
CA VAL A 19 -6.36 25.64 27.34
C VAL A 19 -7.38 24.57 26.93
N LEU A 20 -8.63 24.66 27.38
CA LEU A 20 -9.74 23.84 26.87
C LEU A 20 -10.12 24.21 25.43
N ALA A 21 -10.18 25.51 25.11
CA ALA A 21 -10.44 25.97 23.74
C ALA A 21 -9.33 25.54 22.76
N LEU A 22 -8.05 25.63 23.17
CA LEU A 22 -6.93 25.08 22.40
C LEU A 22 -7.00 23.55 22.26
N GLY A 23 -7.47 22.85 23.30
CA GLY A 23 -7.76 21.42 23.24
C GLY A 23 -8.87 21.06 22.25
N ALA A 24 -9.89 21.91 22.12
CA ALA A 24 -10.97 21.74 21.14
C ALA A 24 -10.48 21.97 19.70
N ALA A 25 -9.65 22.98 19.47
CA ALA A 25 -9.01 23.20 18.17
C ALA A 25 -8.10 22.01 17.77
N MET A 26 -7.35 21.44 18.72
CA MET A 26 -6.56 20.23 18.52
C MET A 26 -7.42 19.00 18.22
N ALA A 27 -8.51 18.79 18.96
CA ALA A 27 -9.45 17.69 18.76
C ALA A 27 -10.17 17.77 17.39
N TRP A 28 -10.50 18.98 16.93
CA TRP A 28 -11.06 19.22 15.61
C TRP A 28 -10.05 18.88 14.50
N GLY A 29 -8.81 19.37 14.60
CA GLY A 29 -7.75 19.04 13.63
C GLY A 29 -7.45 17.54 13.54
N ILE A 30 -7.33 16.86 14.69
CA ILE A 30 -7.13 15.39 14.74
C ILE A 30 -8.31 14.63 14.12
N SER A 31 -9.55 15.03 14.41
CA SER A 31 -10.73 14.35 13.85
C SER A 31 -10.99 14.67 12.38
N GLY A 32 -10.49 15.80 11.86
CA GLY A 32 -10.48 16.09 10.42
C GLY A 32 -9.43 15.27 9.65
N ALA A 33 -8.30 14.97 10.27
CA ALA A 33 -7.26 14.12 9.68
C ALA A 33 -7.56 12.61 9.81
N LEU A 34 -8.07 12.17 10.96
CA LEU A 34 -8.29 10.74 11.31
C LEU A 34 -9.77 10.38 11.40
N GLY A 35 -10.63 11.07 10.65
CA GLY A 35 -12.06 10.76 10.56
C GLY A 35 -12.28 9.39 9.90
N LEU A 36 -13.18 8.59 10.47
CA LEU A 36 -13.77 7.43 9.80
C LEU A 36 -15.09 7.87 9.16
N SER A 37 -15.25 7.61 7.87
CA SER A 37 -16.50 7.84 7.12
C SER A 37 -16.59 6.85 5.98
N PHE A 38 -17.79 6.32 5.71
CA PHE A 38 -17.99 5.32 4.67
C PHE A 38 -19.36 5.46 4.00
N THR A 39 -19.47 4.94 2.77
CA THR A 39 -20.71 4.89 1.98
C THR A 39 -20.73 3.61 1.15
N PRO A 40 -21.90 2.98 0.91
CA PRO A 40 -22.01 1.78 0.07
C PRO A 40 -21.39 1.97 -1.33
N ALA A 41 -20.72 0.94 -1.82
CA ALA A 41 -20.10 0.88 -3.15
C ALA A 41 -20.99 0.11 -4.15
N GLU A 42 -20.92 0.46 -5.44
CA GLU A 42 -21.60 -0.28 -6.52
C GLU A 42 -20.79 -1.55 -6.89
N VAL A 43 -20.79 -2.54 -5.99
CA VAL A 43 -20.10 -3.83 -6.18
C VAL A 43 -20.63 -4.54 -7.44
N PRO A 44 -19.78 -4.86 -8.43
CA PRO A 44 -20.20 -5.63 -9.60
C PRO A 44 -20.67 -7.04 -9.22
N ALA A 45 -21.86 -7.44 -9.67
CA ALA A 45 -22.32 -8.81 -9.50
C ALA A 45 -21.64 -9.75 -10.50
N GLU A 46 -21.12 -10.89 -10.03
CA GLU A 46 -20.33 -11.85 -10.79
C GLU A 46 -20.91 -13.29 -10.81
N PRO A 47 -22.20 -13.52 -11.14
CA PRO A 47 -22.78 -14.86 -11.18
C PRO A 47 -22.14 -15.69 -12.30
N ALA A 48 -21.38 -16.71 -11.93
CA ALA A 48 -20.74 -17.65 -12.83
C ALA A 48 -21.49 -18.98 -12.89
N GLU A 49 -21.50 -19.59 -14.08
CA GLU A 49 -22.12 -20.88 -14.34
C GLU A 49 -21.16 -21.75 -15.15
N ALA A 50 -21.17 -23.07 -14.92
CA ALA A 50 -20.37 -24.02 -15.69
C ALA A 50 -21.12 -24.43 -16.97
N ALA A 51 -20.40 -24.57 -18.09
CA ALA A 51 -20.97 -25.16 -19.28
C ALA A 51 -21.33 -26.65 -19.03
N PRO A 52 -22.41 -27.16 -19.65
CA PRO A 52 -22.75 -28.58 -19.56
C PRO A 52 -21.66 -29.45 -20.22
N PRO A 53 -21.49 -30.72 -19.79
CA PRO A 53 -20.55 -31.64 -20.43
C PRO A 53 -20.93 -31.84 -21.90
N GLN A 54 -20.01 -31.49 -22.80
CA GLN A 54 -20.19 -31.64 -24.25
C GLN A 54 -19.04 -32.44 -24.86
N ASP A 55 -19.39 -33.40 -25.73
CA ASP A 55 -18.46 -34.14 -26.58
C ASP A 55 -17.68 -33.20 -27.51
N ALA A 56 -16.36 -33.38 -27.56
CA ALA A 56 -15.51 -32.58 -28.43
C ALA A 56 -15.71 -32.98 -29.90
N ALA A 57 -15.87 -31.99 -30.78
CA ALA A 57 -15.90 -32.22 -32.22
C ALA A 57 -14.64 -32.95 -32.70
N HIS A 58 -14.83 -33.87 -33.64
CA HIS A 58 -13.72 -34.59 -34.27
C HIS A 58 -12.79 -33.59 -34.99
N PRO A 59 -11.47 -33.62 -34.74
CA PRO A 59 -10.53 -32.75 -35.44
C PRO A 59 -10.55 -33.07 -36.95
N PRO A 60 -10.54 -32.05 -37.84
CA PRO A 60 -10.63 -32.26 -39.28
C PRO A 60 -9.43 -33.06 -39.82
N VAL A 61 -9.58 -33.63 -41.01
CA VAL A 61 -8.48 -34.32 -41.70
C VAL A 61 -7.79 -33.31 -42.61
N ILE A 62 -6.73 -32.69 -42.10
CA ILE A 62 -5.87 -31.75 -42.82
C ILE A 62 -4.48 -32.38 -42.94
N THR A 63 -3.95 -32.46 -44.15
CA THR A 63 -2.62 -33.03 -44.46
C THR A 63 -1.59 -31.96 -44.81
N ALA A 64 -2.05 -30.81 -45.32
CA ALA A 64 -1.22 -29.64 -45.59
C ALA A 64 -1.95 -28.33 -45.26
N VAL A 65 -1.23 -27.37 -44.70
CA VAL A 65 -1.68 -25.99 -44.50
C VAL A 65 -0.87 -25.10 -45.46
N ARG A 66 -1.56 -24.47 -46.42
CA ARG A 66 -0.95 -23.67 -47.49
C ARG A 66 -1.07 -22.18 -47.18
N VAL A 67 0.07 -21.50 -47.09
CA VAL A 67 0.13 -20.07 -46.78
C VAL A 67 1.09 -19.32 -47.71
N PRO A 68 0.83 -18.02 -47.99
CA PRO A 68 1.85 -17.12 -48.54
C PRO A 68 3.14 -17.15 -47.71
N ALA A 69 4.28 -16.85 -48.35
CA ALA A 69 5.64 -17.00 -47.79
C ALA A 69 6.03 -15.98 -46.69
N VAL A 70 5.10 -15.64 -45.80
CA VAL A 70 5.25 -14.63 -44.73
C VAL A 70 5.41 -15.33 -43.38
N ALA A 71 6.40 -14.92 -42.59
CA ALA A 71 6.71 -15.57 -41.30
C ALA A 71 5.51 -15.58 -40.32
N ARG A 72 4.77 -14.47 -40.23
CA ARG A 72 3.50 -14.37 -39.48
C ARG A 72 2.48 -15.46 -39.85
N LEU A 73 2.25 -15.68 -41.15
CA LEU A 73 1.28 -16.69 -41.59
C LEU A 73 1.81 -18.11 -41.39
N ARG A 74 3.12 -18.32 -41.53
CA ARG A 74 3.77 -19.59 -41.18
C ARG A 74 3.59 -19.92 -39.70
N LEU A 75 3.79 -18.96 -38.80
CA LEU A 75 3.58 -19.13 -37.35
C LEU A 75 2.11 -19.47 -37.02
N ALA A 76 1.16 -18.77 -37.63
CA ALA A 76 -0.26 -19.05 -37.44
C ALA A 76 -0.68 -20.41 -38.04
N ALA A 77 -0.07 -20.84 -39.13
CA ALA A 77 -0.26 -22.18 -39.71
C ALA A 77 0.37 -23.28 -38.85
N THR A 78 1.53 -23.03 -38.25
CA THR A 78 2.14 -23.92 -37.25
C THR A 78 1.19 -24.14 -36.07
N ALA A 79 0.53 -23.10 -35.57
CA ALA A 79 -0.45 -23.23 -34.49
C ALA A 79 -1.66 -24.13 -34.86
N VAL A 80 -2.06 -24.18 -36.14
CA VAL A 80 -3.07 -25.15 -36.64
C VAL A 80 -2.51 -26.57 -36.66
N ALA A 81 -1.24 -26.73 -37.06
CA ALA A 81 -0.55 -28.03 -37.04
C ALA A 81 -0.38 -28.59 -35.62
N ASP A 82 0.01 -27.72 -34.66
CA ASP A 82 0.09 -28.04 -33.23
C ASP A 82 -1.27 -28.48 -32.68
N ALA A 83 -2.34 -27.75 -33.01
CA ALA A 83 -3.70 -28.05 -32.57
C ALA A 83 -4.18 -29.43 -33.06
N LEU A 84 -3.85 -29.80 -34.29
CA LEU A 84 -4.19 -31.11 -34.87
C LEU A 84 -3.43 -32.24 -34.20
N GLU A 85 -2.13 -32.06 -33.97
CA GLU A 85 -1.27 -33.04 -33.30
C GLU A 85 -1.70 -33.27 -31.85
N GLN A 86 -2.02 -32.21 -31.11
CA GLN A 86 -2.57 -32.26 -29.75
C GLN A 86 -3.92 -32.99 -29.65
N ARG A 87 -4.72 -32.99 -30.73
CA ARG A 87 -5.98 -33.77 -30.82
C ARG A 87 -5.79 -35.13 -31.54
N GLY A 88 -4.55 -35.63 -31.64
CA GLY A 88 -4.26 -36.98 -32.15
C GLY A 88 -4.35 -37.16 -33.66
N ARG A 89 -4.28 -36.09 -34.47
CA ARG A 89 -4.09 -36.17 -35.92
C ARG A 89 -2.59 -36.17 -36.29
N PRO A 90 -2.19 -36.77 -37.43
CA PRO A 90 -0.86 -36.54 -37.97
C PRO A 90 -0.62 -35.04 -38.21
N ARG A 91 0.53 -34.53 -37.79
CA ARG A 91 0.93 -33.13 -37.96
C ARG A 91 0.99 -32.77 -39.46
N PRO A 92 0.20 -31.81 -39.97
CA PRO A 92 0.20 -31.45 -41.38
C PRO A 92 1.48 -30.71 -41.78
N ALA A 93 1.83 -30.80 -43.07
CA ALA A 93 2.91 -29.99 -43.63
C ALA A 93 2.47 -28.53 -43.80
N VAL A 94 3.17 -27.59 -43.16
CA VAL A 94 3.03 -26.15 -43.45
C VAL A 94 3.84 -25.84 -44.69
N VAL A 95 3.16 -25.58 -45.81
CA VAL A 95 3.76 -25.37 -47.14
C VAL A 95 3.45 -24.00 -47.70
N GLN A 96 4.28 -23.55 -48.64
CA GLN A 96 4.03 -22.32 -49.38
C GLN A 96 2.86 -22.50 -50.36
N GLU A 97 1.98 -21.51 -50.44
CA GLU A 97 0.91 -21.45 -51.46
C GLU A 97 1.50 -21.21 -52.87
N THR A 98 1.02 -21.98 -53.85
CA THR A 98 1.29 -21.75 -55.27
C THR A 98 0.09 -21.02 -55.90
N PRO A 99 0.24 -19.80 -56.45
CA PRO A 99 -0.88 -19.08 -57.05
C PRO A 99 -1.55 -19.88 -58.18
N GLY A 100 -2.87 -20.07 -58.08
CA GLY A 100 -3.69 -20.78 -59.08
C GLY A 100 -3.84 -22.29 -58.84
N GLU A 101 -3.21 -22.86 -57.82
CA GLU A 101 -3.45 -24.25 -57.41
C GLU A 101 -4.84 -24.37 -56.74
N GLN A 102 -5.63 -25.38 -57.12
CA GLN A 102 -6.93 -25.63 -56.48
C GLN A 102 -6.75 -26.28 -55.11
N THR A 103 -7.68 -26.03 -54.17
CA THR A 103 -7.67 -26.65 -52.83
C THR A 103 -7.70 -28.17 -52.95
N ALA A 104 -6.57 -28.80 -52.68
CA ALA A 104 -6.48 -30.26 -52.70
C ALA A 104 -7.36 -30.88 -51.60
N PRO A 105 -7.95 -32.06 -51.81
CA PRO A 105 -8.60 -32.82 -50.74
C PRO A 105 -7.63 -33.04 -49.56
N GLY A 106 -8.04 -32.65 -48.36
CA GLY A 106 -7.18 -32.60 -47.16
C GLY A 106 -6.41 -31.29 -46.96
N GLY A 107 -6.64 -30.26 -47.78
CA GLY A 107 -5.97 -28.96 -47.63
C GLY A 107 -6.68 -27.99 -46.67
N LEU A 108 -5.89 -27.11 -46.04
CA LEU A 108 -6.35 -25.79 -45.60
C LEU A 108 -5.56 -24.72 -46.36
N ASP A 109 -6.25 -23.92 -47.17
CA ASP A 109 -5.65 -22.81 -47.92
C ASP A 109 -5.92 -21.46 -47.26
N VAL A 110 -5.03 -20.48 -47.47
CA VAL A 110 -5.18 -19.10 -47.00
C VAL A 110 -5.08 -18.12 -48.17
N ARG A 111 -6.18 -17.44 -48.51
CA ARG A 111 -6.28 -16.53 -49.65
C ARG A 111 -6.48 -15.09 -49.20
N LEU A 112 -5.70 -14.19 -49.80
CA LEU A 112 -5.90 -12.74 -49.66
C LEU A 112 -6.88 -12.26 -50.75
N VAL A 113 -8.02 -11.71 -50.34
CA VAL A 113 -9.12 -11.30 -51.23
C VAL A 113 -9.52 -9.84 -50.96
N PRO A 114 -9.65 -8.99 -52.00
CA PRO A 114 -10.13 -7.61 -51.82
C PRO A 114 -11.54 -7.54 -51.24
N GLY A 115 -11.84 -6.47 -50.49
CA GLY A 115 -13.19 -6.18 -49.99
C GLY A 115 -13.56 -6.79 -48.63
N VAL A 116 -12.65 -7.55 -48.00
CA VAL A 116 -12.76 -7.92 -46.57
C VAL A 116 -12.03 -6.87 -45.73
N ALA A 117 -12.59 -6.51 -44.57
CA ALA A 117 -12.04 -5.48 -43.68
C ALA A 117 -10.72 -5.90 -43.00
N PRO A 118 -9.89 -4.96 -42.51
CA PRO A 118 -8.67 -5.28 -41.76
C PRO A 118 -8.94 -6.16 -40.53
N GLU A 119 -7.94 -6.97 -40.17
CA GLU A 119 -8.04 -8.05 -39.14
C GLU A 119 -9.19 -9.07 -39.32
N SER A 120 -9.99 -8.96 -40.38
CA SER A 120 -11.21 -9.75 -40.58
C SER A 120 -11.00 -10.88 -41.60
N PHE A 121 -11.76 -11.95 -41.45
CA PHE A 121 -11.67 -13.15 -42.29
C PHE A 121 -13.03 -13.82 -42.46
N ARG A 122 -13.15 -14.73 -43.42
CA ARG A 122 -14.25 -15.70 -43.50
C ARG A 122 -13.71 -17.11 -43.72
N LEU A 123 -14.42 -18.10 -43.23
CA LEU A 123 -14.10 -19.51 -43.44
C LEU A 123 -15.07 -20.12 -44.45
N THR A 124 -14.54 -20.76 -45.49
CA THR A 124 -15.31 -21.40 -46.57
C THR A 124 -14.81 -22.83 -46.85
N GLY A 125 -15.48 -23.53 -47.77
CA GLY A 125 -15.15 -24.90 -48.15
C GLY A 125 -15.93 -25.95 -47.35
N SER A 126 -15.31 -27.11 -47.15
CA SER A 126 -15.90 -28.28 -46.48
C SER A 126 -14.98 -28.79 -45.35
N PRO A 127 -15.45 -29.69 -44.45
CA PRO A 127 -14.62 -30.24 -43.38
C PRO A 127 -13.36 -31.01 -43.82
N GLY A 128 -13.22 -31.33 -45.11
CA GLY A 128 -12.03 -31.94 -45.72
C GLY A 128 -11.33 -31.07 -46.76
N ALA A 129 -11.71 -29.79 -46.89
CA ALA A 129 -11.07 -28.80 -47.77
C ALA A 129 -11.46 -27.40 -47.28
N LEU A 130 -10.68 -26.83 -46.37
CA LEU A 130 -10.97 -25.53 -45.73
C LEU A 130 -10.25 -24.39 -46.45
N VAL A 131 -10.87 -23.21 -46.47
CA VAL A 131 -10.24 -21.99 -46.98
C VAL A 131 -10.48 -20.84 -46.01
N VAL A 132 -9.41 -20.17 -45.59
CA VAL A 132 -9.43 -18.89 -44.88
C VAL A 132 -9.30 -17.78 -45.91
N GLU A 133 -10.30 -16.91 -46.04
CA GLU A 133 -10.25 -15.76 -46.94
C GLU A 133 -10.24 -14.45 -46.13
N ALA A 134 -9.26 -13.57 -46.37
CA ALA A 134 -9.06 -12.36 -45.59
C ALA A 134 -8.60 -11.17 -46.44
N GLY A 135 -8.80 -9.94 -45.93
CA GLY A 135 -8.41 -8.72 -46.65
C GLY A 135 -6.92 -8.39 -46.56
N ASP A 136 -6.27 -8.83 -45.48
CA ASP A 136 -4.87 -8.56 -45.19
C ASP A 136 -4.19 -9.75 -44.46
N LEU A 137 -2.88 -9.61 -44.21
CA LEU A 137 -2.08 -10.57 -43.45
C LEU A 137 -2.52 -10.71 -41.99
N ALA A 138 -3.29 -9.77 -41.45
CA ALA A 138 -3.75 -9.80 -40.06
C ALA A 138 -5.00 -10.66 -39.93
N GLY A 139 -6.01 -10.47 -40.78
CA GLY A 139 -7.19 -11.32 -40.85
C GLY A 139 -6.85 -12.75 -41.24
N ALA A 140 -5.88 -12.94 -42.15
CA ALA A 140 -5.37 -14.27 -42.50
C ALA A 140 -4.77 -15.00 -41.26
N ALA A 141 -4.00 -14.29 -40.44
CA ALA A 141 -3.47 -14.82 -39.19
C ALA A 141 -4.58 -15.07 -38.15
N THR A 142 -5.51 -14.11 -37.95
CA THR A 142 -6.65 -14.24 -37.03
C THR A 142 -7.54 -15.43 -37.39
N GLY A 143 -7.76 -15.69 -38.68
CA GLY A 143 -8.50 -16.85 -39.17
C GLY A 143 -7.80 -18.18 -38.88
N LEU A 144 -6.49 -18.27 -39.14
CA LEU A 144 -5.67 -19.43 -38.77
C LEU A 144 -5.66 -19.69 -37.26
N TYR A 145 -5.45 -18.66 -36.43
CA TYR A 145 -5.50 -18.80 -34.97
C TYR A 145 -6.90 -19.18 -34.47
N THR A 146 -7.98 -18.69 -35.11
CA THR A 146 -9.36 -19.10 -34.78
C THR A 146 -9.62 -20.57 -35.14
N VAL A 147 -9.06 -21.07 -36.25
CA VAL A 147 -9.10 -22.49 -36.60
C VAL A 147 -8.32 -23.33 -35.58
N ALA A 148 -7.12 -22.90 -35.19
CA ALA A 148 -6.30 -23.58 -34.18
C ALA A 148 -7.01 -23.65 -32.81
N ASP A 149 -7.59 -22.54 -32.36
CA ASP A 149 -8.37 -22.42 -31.12
C ASP A 149 -9.54 -23.42 -31.09
N ARG A 150 -10.37 -23.42 -32.15
CA ARG A 150 -11.50 -24.36 -32.28
C ARG A 150 -11.06 -25.83 -32.29
N ILE A 151 -9.97 -26.15 -32.97
CA ILE A 151 -9.44 -27.52 -33.00
C ILE A 151 -9.00 -27.95 -31.59
N ARG A 152 -8.24 -27.12 -30.86
CA ARG A 152 -7.81 -27.45 -29.49
C ARG A 152 -8.98 -27.53 -28.51
N SER A 153 -9.94 -26.60 -28.59
CA SER A 153 -11.07 -26.54 -27.66
C SER A 153 -12.17 -27.58 -27.92
N GLY A 154 -12.15 -28.22 -29.09
CA GLY A 154 -13.14 -29.21 -29.50
C GLY A 154 -14.43 -28.59 -30.06
N ALA A 155 -14.41 -27.31 -30.44
CA ALA A 155 -15.51 -26.67 -31.15
C ALA A 155 -15.57 -27.09 -32.64
N GLU A 156 -16.72 -26.92 -33.29
CA GLU A 156 -16.81 -27.10 -34.74
C GLU A 156 -15.96 -26.03 -35.45
N VAL A 157 -15.03 -26.45 -36.30
CA VAL A 157 -14.08 -25.55 -36.97
C VAL A 157 -14.79 -24.60 -37.95
N LEU A 158 -15.78 -25.12 -38.69
CA LEU A 158 -16.55 -24.40 -39.70
C LEU A 158 -18.07 -24.53 -39.45
N PRO A 159 -18.60 -23.87 -38.39
CA PRO A 159 -20.02 -23.91 -38.04
C PRO A 159 -20.92 -23.55 -39.22
N ALA A 160 -22.04 -24.27 -39.36
CA ALA A 160 -22.95 -24.12 -40.49
C ALA A 160 -23.53 -22.70 -40.61
N ASP A 161 -23.73 -22.01 -39.49
CA ASP A 161 -24.21 -20.63 -39.43
C ASP A 161 -23.11 -19.60 -39.76
N GLN A 162 -21.83 -19.95 -39.68
CA GLN A 162 -20.69 -19.04 -39.91
C GLN A 162 -20.01 -19.24 -41.28
N ARG A 163 -20.31 -20.33 -41.98
CA ARG A 163 -19.72 -20.63 -43.30
C ARG A 163 -19.95 -19.49 -44.30
N GLY A 164 -18.87 -18.90 -44.79
CA GLY A 164 -18.87 -17.76 -45.72
C GLY A 164 -19.19 -16.39 -45.11
N LYS A 165 -19.55 -16.31 -43.83
CA LYS A 165 -19.72 -15.02 -43.14
C LYS A 165 -18.36 -14.43 -42.75
N VAL A 166 -18.25 -13.10 -42.84
CA VAL A 166 -17.09 -12.37 -42.35
C VAL A 166 -17.16 -12.26 -40.83
N VAL A 167 -16.07 -12.65 -40.17
CA VAL A 167 -15.80 -12.51 -38.74
C VAL A 167 -14.83 -11.33 -38.58
N THR A 168 -15.23 -10.35 -37.76
CA THR A 168 -14.47 -9.13 -37.48
C THR A 168 -14.28 -9.02 -35.96
N PRO A 169 -13.04 -8.96 -35.44
CA PRO A 169 -12.79 -8.73 -34.02
C PRO A 169 -13.37 -7.39 -33.55
N ARG A 170 -14.06 -7.37 -32.40
CA ARG A 170 -14.71 -6.15 -31.88
C ARG A 170 -13.71 -5.06 -31.49
N LEU A 171 -12.51 -5.40 -31.05
CA LEU A 171 -11.49 -4.46 -30.57
C LEU A 171 -10.20 -4.60 -31.38
N GLY A 172 -9.70 -3.47 -31.92
CA GLY A 172 -8.56 -3.44 -32.84
C GLY A 172 -7.19 -3.34 -32.15
N LEU A 173 -7.16 -3.07 -30.85
CA LEU A 173 -5.95 -2.99 -30.03
C LEU A 173 -6.06 -3.93 -28.83
N ARG A 174 -5.26 -4.99 -28.81
CA ARG A 174 -5.35 -6.09 -27.84
C ARG A 174 -3.96 -6.32 -27.29
N LEU A 175 -3.61 -5.61 -26.21
CA LEU A 175 -2.27 -5.56 -25.63
C LEU A 175 -2.09 -6.59 -24.52
N THR A 176 -0.84 -7.03 -24.35
CA THR A 176 -0.35 -7.77 -23.17
C THR A 176 0.91 -7.08 -22.62
N ASP A 177 1.23 -7.28 -21.34
CA ASP A 177 2.61 -7.19 -20.84
C ASP A 177 3.52 -8.28 -21.47
N ALA A 178 4.77 -8.41 -21.02
CA ALA A 178 5.75 -9.34 -21.58
C ALA A 178 5.78 -10.74 -20.93
N GLY A 179 4.83 -11.08 -20.05
CA GLY A 179 4.85 -12.32 -19.29
C GLY A 179 6.10 -12.47 -18.40
N ALA A 180 6.58 -13.69 -18.17
CA ALA A 180 7.79 -13.97 -17.38
C ALA A 180 9.10 -14.00 -18.21
N VAL A 181 9.18 -13.21 -19.28
CA VAL A 181 10.38 -13.11 -20.12
C VAL A 181 11.52 -12.45 -19.33
N GLY A 182 12.71 -13.05 -19.39
CA GLY A 182 13.94 -12.61 -18.70
C GLY A 182 14.04 -12.98 -17.23
N ARG A 183 13.07 -13.69 -16.67
CA ARG A 183 12.93 -13.93 -15.22
C ARG A 183 13.17 -15.40 -14.87
N GLU A 184 14.15 -15.63 -14.01
CA GLU A 184 14.54 -16.98 -13.59
C GLU A 184 13.76 -17.43 -12.33
N PRO A 185 13.41 -18.73 -12.22
CA PRO A 185 12.84 -19.31 -11.01
C PRO A 185 13.91 -19.51 -9.92
N ASP A 186 14.36 -18.41 -9.34
CA ASP A 186 15.36 -18.39 -8.26
C ASP A 186 14.71 -18.77 -6.91
N VAL A 187 14.70 -20.08 -6.63
CA VAL A 187 14.18 -20.67 -5.38
C VAL A 187 14.73 -19.99 -4.12
N ALA A 188 15.97 -19.48 -4.15
CA ALA A 188 16.56 -18.79 -2.99
C ALA A 188 16.01 -17.36 -2.81
N ALA A 189 15.75 -16.64 -3.91
CA ALA A 189 15.12 -15.33 -3.87
C ALA A 189 13.64 -15.40 -3.47
N PHE A 190 12.88 -16.35 -4.04
CA PHE A 190 11.47 -16.57 -3.69
C PHE A 190 11.33 -17.10 -2.25
N GLY A 191 12.15 -18.09 -1.86
CA GLY A 191 12.15 -18.66 -0.50
C GLY A 191 12.56 -17.68 0.61
N ALA A 192 13.12 -16.52 0.26
CA ALA A 192 13.40 -15.44 1.22
C ALA A 192 12.15 -14.59 1.56
N GLY A 193 11.06 -14.68 0.79
CA GLY A 193 9.75 -14.10 1.10
C GLY A 193 9.71 -12.60 1.35
N THR A 194 10.72 -11.84 0.89
CA THR A 194 10.94 -10.44 1.31
C THR A 194 11.33 -9.48 0.18
N ASP A 195 11.48 -9.97 -1.05
CA ASP A 195 11.71 -9.13 -2.24
C ASP A 195 10.37 -8.61 -2.79
N TYR A 196 9.86 -7.59 -2.12
CA TYR A 196 8.66 -6.83 -2.48
C TYR A 196 8.94 -5.79 -3.61
N SER A 197 9.97 -5.98 -4.45
CA SER A 197 10.24 -5.06 -5.56
C SER A 197 9.17 -5.12 -6.65
N LEU A 198 8.83 -3.94 -7.17
CA LEU A 198 7.90 -3.71 -8.29
C LEU A 198 8.65 -3.46 -9.61
N ASN A 199 9.95 -3.74 -9.68
CA ASN A 199 10.71 -3.68 -10.93
C ASN A 199 10.28 -4.83 -11.86
N THR A 200 9.73 -4.50 -13.03
CA THR A 200 9.21 -5.48 -14.00
C THR A 200 10.16 -5.74 -15.18
N ASP A 201 11.43 -5.35 -15.09
CA ASP A 201 12.30 -5.35 -16.27
C ASP A 201 12.56 -6.76 -16.86
N VAL A 202 12.76 -6.81 -18.18
CA VAL A 202 12.94 -8.05 -18.96
C VAL A 202 14.35 -8.22 -19.53
N VAL A 203 15.18 -7.17 -19.53
CA VAL A 203 16.58 -7.20 -20.02
C VAL A 203 17.58 -7.37 -18.88
N GLY A 204 17.15 -7.13 -17.64
CA GLY A 204 17.99 -6.89 -16.47
C GLY A 204 18.86 -8.07 -16.06
N SER A 205 18.42 -9.30 -16.29
CA SER A 205 19.22 -10.50 -16.05
C SER A 205 20.36 -10.69 -17.06
N ALA A 206 20.42 -9.86 -18.11
CA ALA A 206 21.52 -9.79 -19.07
C ALA A 206 22.43 -8.56 -18.90
N LEU A 207 22.18 -7.66 -17.94
CA LEU A 207 23.05 -6.48 -17.76
C LEU A 207 24.38 -6.83 -17.11
N LEU A 208 25.46 -6.23 -17.64
CA LEU A 208 26.80 -6.27 -17.06
C LEU A 208 27.16 -4.89 -16.48
N PRO A 209 27.91 -4.84 -15.35
CA PRO A 209 28.31 -3.59 -14.70
C PRO A 209 29.41 -2.83 -15.45
N GLU A 210 30.01 -3.44 -16.47
CA GLU A 210 31.07 -2.90 -17.32
C GLU A 210 30.93 -3.44 -18.76
N ALA A 211 31.73 -2.93 -19.71
CA ALA A 211 31.75 -3.40 -21.10
C ALA A 211 31.99 -4.93 -21.17
N PRO A 212 31.23 -5.70 -21.98
CA PRO A 212 30.39 -5.27 -23.11
C PRO A 212 28.95 -4.84 -22.77
N TRP A 213 28.64 -4.55 -21.50
CA TRP A 213 27.34 -4.05 -20.99
C TRP A 213 26.16 -5.03 -21.04
N VAL A 214 26.20 -6.02 -21.94
CA VAL A 214 25.19 -7.07 -22.09
C VAL A 214 25.84 -8.44 -22.18
N ASP A 215 25.36 -9.40 -21.39
CA ASP A 215 25.69 -10.82 -21.55
C ASP A 215 24.92 -11.40 -22.73
N LYS A 216 25.65 -11.77 -23.78
CA LYS A 216 25.08 -12.41 -24.97
C LYS A 216 24.36 -13.73 -24.64
N ALA A 217 24.83 -14.53 -23.67
CA ALA A 217 24.18 -15.80 -23.35
C ALA A 217 22.79 -15.58 -22.74
N ALA A 218 22.65 -14.59 -21.86
CA ALA A 218 21.37 -14.13 -21.34
C ALA A 218 20.49 -13.50 -22.43
N VAL A 219 21.03 -12.65 -23.33
CA VAL A 219 20.28 -12.10 -24.49
C VAL A 219 19.73 -13.22 -25.38
N ASP A 220 20.55 -14.22 -25.73
CA ASP A 220 20.14 -15.36 -26.55
C ASP A 220 19.06 -16.21 -25.83
N ARG A 221 19.08 -16.28 -24.48
CA ARG A 221 18.04 -16.93 -23.66
C ARG A 221 16.72 -16.14 -23.69
N ILE A 222 16.77 -14.85 -23.35
CA ILE A 222 15.63 -13.91 -23.38
C ILE A 222 14.97 -13.89 -24.76
N SER A 223 15.77 -13.93 -25.85
CA SER A 223 15.25 -13.98 -27.21
C SER A 223 14.38 -15.21 -27.49
N ARG A 224 14.74 -16.39 -26.96
CA ARG A 224 13.92 -17.61 -27.11
C ARG A 224 12.65 -17.55 -26.26
N GLU A 225 12.75 -17.04 -25.04
CA GLU A 225 11.61 -16.83 -24.15
C GLU A 225 10.59 -15.86 -24.77
N PHE A 226 11.05 -14.71 -25.27
CA PHE A 226 10.22 -13.70 -25.93
C PHE A 226 9.56 -14.23 -27.21
N GLN A 227 10.29 -15.02 -28.03
CA GLN A 227 9.73 -15.67 -29.22
C GLN A 227 8.59 -16.65 -28.86
N GLY A 228 8.75 -17.43 -27.80
CA GLY A 228 7.72 -18.33 -27.28
C GLY A 228 6.50 -17.58 -26.74
N PHE A 229 6.73 -16.54 -25.93
CA PHE A 229 5.68 -15.69 -25.38
C PHE A 229 4.85 -14.99 -26.48
N VAL A 230 5.51 -14.40 -27.48
CA VAL A 230 4.86 -13.81 -28.66
C VAL A 230 3.97 -14.83 -29.39
N GLY A 231 4.43 -16.08 -29.52
CA GLY A 231 3.63 -17.17 -30.11
C GLY A 231 2.37 -17.49 -29.30
N HIS A 232 2.49 -17.59 -27.97
CA HIS A 232 1.38 -17.83 -27.04
C HIS A 232 0.35 -16.69 -27.07
N ALA A 233 0.81 -15.44 -26.94
CA ALA A 233 -0.03 -14.25 -26.95
C ALA A 233 -0.80 -14.09 -28.28
N LEU A 234 -0.14 -14.29 -29.43
CA LEU A 234 -0.80 -14.28 -30.74
C LEU A 234 -1.85 -15.39 -30.87
N ALA A 235 -1.61 -16.59 -30.33
CA ALA A 235 -2.57 -17.68 -30.34
C ALA A 235 -3.81 -17.42 -29.46
N GLN A 236 -3.64 -16.77 -28.31
CA GLN A 236 -4.76 -16.29 -27.48
C GLN A 236 -5.53 -15.12 -28.15
N GLY A 237 -4.87 -14.35 -29.02
CA GLY A 237 -5.50 -13.33 -29.87
C GLY A 237 -4.98 -11.90 -29.70
N TYR A 238 -3.96 -11.71 -28.86
CA TYR A 238 -3.32 -10.41 -28.65
C TYR A 238 -2.62 -9.93 -29.94
N ASN A 239 -2.66 -8.62 -30.19
CA ASN A 239 -2.01 -7.98 -31.34
C ASN A 239 -1.09 -6.81 -30.96
N GLY A 240 -0.73 -6.69 -29.69
CA GLY A 240 0.38 -5.85 -29.24
C GLY A 240 0.99 -6.31 -27.93
N VAL A 241 2.23 -5.93 -27.69
CA VAL A 241 3.00 -6.21 -26.48
C VAL A 241 3.57 -4.92 -25.92
N VAL A 242 3.54 -4.80 -24.59
CA VAL A 242 4.09 -3.71 -23.80
C VAL A 242 5.32 -4.24 -23.08
N VAL A 243 6.46 -3.56 -23.23
CA VAL A 243 7.76 -3.99 -22.70
C VAL A 243 8.41 -2.80 -21.97
N PRO A 244 9.07 -2.97 -20.81
CA PRO A 244 9.75 -1.87 -20.14
C PRO A 244 10.78 -1.13 -21.01
N GLY A 245 10.84 0.19 -20.83
CA GLY A 245 12.01 1.01 -21.10
C GLY A 245 11.76 2.32 -21.85
N PHE A 246 12.74 3.21 -21.76
CA PHE A 246 12.83 4.47 -22.53
C PHE A 246 14.26 5.02 -22.53
N LEU A 247 14.74 5.52 -21.39
CA LEU A 247 15.97 6.30 -21.29
C LEU A 247 17.24 5.48 -21.54
N GLU A 248 17.21 4.18 -21.24
CA GLU A 248 18.31 3.24 -21.41
C GLU A 248 18.59 2.91 -22.88
N TYR A 249 17.71 3.32 -23.79
CA TYR A 249 17.86 3.16 -25.23
C TYR A 249 18.28 4.47 -25.94
N VAL A 250 18.53 5.56 -25.20
CA VAL A 250 18.85 6.89 -25.77
C VAL A 250 20.18 7.46 -25.25
N THR A 251 20.82 8.30 -26.07
CA THR A 251 22.11 8.96 -25.79
C THR A 251 21.98 10.47 -25.59
N PHE A 252 20.85 11.06 -25.99
CA PHE A 252 20.64 12.50 -26.13
C PHE A 252 21.65 13.18 -27.07
N SER A 253 22.15 12.44 -28.07
CA SER A 253 23.14 12.91 -29.05
C SER A 253 22.69 14.11 -29.90
N ALA A 254 21.39 14.39 -29.96
CA ALA A 254 20.83 15.59 -30.59
C ALA A 254 20.93 16.87 -29.73
N ILE A 255 21.39 16.80 -28.47
CA ILE A 255 21.41 17.93 -27.55
C ILE A 255 22.81 18.56 -27.46
N GLY A 256 22.91 19.82 -27.90
CA GLY A 256 24.13 20.63 -27.79
C GLY A 256 25.21 20.19 -28.77
N ASP A 257 26.32 19.68 -28.23
CA ASP A 257 27.43 19.06 -28.97
C ASP A 257 27.32 17.52 -29.04
N GLY A 258 26.20 16.96 -28.57
CA GLY A 258 25.98 15.51 -28.40
C GLY A 258 26.49 14.95 -27.08
N HIS A 259 27.18 15.76 -26.27
CA HIS A 259 27.73 15.37 -24.95
C HIS A 259 27.24 16.25 -23.80
N ALA A 260 26.24 17.11 -24.04
CA ALA A 260 25.70 18.03 -23.06
C ALA A 260 24.98 17.33 -21.88
N VAL A 261 24.30 16.20 -22.16
CA VAL A 261 23.62 15.38 -21.14
C VAL A 261 24.54 14.29 -20.59
N TYR A 262 25.04 13.41 -21.46
CA TYR A 262 26.02 12.37 -21.16
C TYR A 262 27.39 12.80 -21.71
N PRO A 263 28.39 13.10 -20.85
CA PRO A 263 29.73 13.50 -21.28
C PRO A 263 30.39 12.50 -22.25
N ALA A 264 31.37 12.98 -23.00
CA ALA A 264 32.19 12.12 -23.86
C ALA A 264 32.89 11.02 -23.03
N GLY A 265 32.58 9.76 -23.33
CA GLY A 265 33.05 8.60 -22.56
C GLY A 265 32.22 8.22 -21.33
N ASP A 266 31.01 8.77 -21.16
CA ASP A 266 30.06 8.30 -20.13
C ASP A 266 29.46 6.94 -20.52
N ASP A 267 29.50 5.98 -19.59
CA ASP A 267 29.00 4.61 -19.74
C ASP A 267 27.54 4.53 -20.19
N HIS A 268 26.72 5.55 -19.92
CA HIS A 268 25.34 5.63 -20.39
C HIS A 268 25.25 5.49 -21.92
N ILE A 269 26.18 6.10 -22.66
CA ILE A 269 26.19 6.08 -24.13
C ILE A 269 26.47 4.67 -24.63
N ALA A 270 27.58 4.07 -24.18
CA ALA A 270 28.00 2.74 -24.61
C ALA A 270 27.03 1.63 -24.18
N ARG A 271 26.37 1.78 -23.02
CA ARG A 271 25.30 0.88 -22.54
C ARG A 271 24.06 1.01 -23.43
N ALA A 272 23.64 2.22 -23.78
CA ALA A 272 22.48 2.44 -24.65
C ALA A 272 22.72 1.97 -26.09
N GLU A 273 23.95 2.03 -26.59
CA GLU A 273 24.35 1.42 -27.87
C GLU A 273 24.28 -0.12 -27.80
N ALA A 274 24.86 -0.73 -26.76
CA ALA A 274 24.85 -2.17 -26.56
C ALA A 274 23.42 -2.74 -26.38
N LEU A 275 22.57 -2.05 -25.62
CA LEU A 275 21.17 -2.45 -25.40
C LEU A 275 20.33 -2.42 -26.68
N VAL A 276 20.42 -1.35 -27.48
CA VAL A 276 19.71 -1.28 -28.77
C VAL A 276 20.25 -2.32 -29.76
N ALA A 277 21.57 -2.57 -29.77
CA ALA A 277 22.16 -3.60 -30.63
C ALA A 277 21.72 -5.02 -30.26
N ALA A 278 21.61 -5.33 -28.96
CA ALA A 278 21.23 -6.65 -28.46
C ALA A 278 19.71 -6.91 -28.49
N PHE A 279 18.91 -5.99 -27.95
CA PHE A 279 17.46 -6.19 -27.78
C PHE A 279 16.61 -5.57 -28.89
N GLY A 280 17.14 -4.63 -29.69
CA GLY A 280 16.46 -4.12 -30.88
C GLY A 280 16.01 -5.22 -31.86
N PRO A 281 16.83 -6.25 -32.16
CA PRO A 281 16.40 -7.42 -32.93
C PRO A 281 15.39 -8.31 -32.20
N VAL A 282 15.52 -8.48 -30.87
CA VAL A 282 14.63 -9.33 -30.06
C VAL A 282 13.21 -8.75 -30.05
N LEU A 283 13.06 -7.48 -29.71
CA LEU A 283 11.76 -6.82 -29.64
C LEU A 283 11.11 -6.66 -31.03
N ARG A 284 11.92 -6.55 -32.10
CA ARG A 284 11.43 -6.51 -33.49
C ARG A 284 10.72 -7.80 -33.91
N TYR A 285 11.07 -8.96 -33.36
CA TYR A 285 10.39 -10.23 -33.66
C TYR A 285 8.87 -10.14 -33.44
N ALA A 286 8.41 -9.50 -32.36
CA ALA A 286 6.99 -9.27 -32.12
C ALA A 286 6.33 -8.46 -33.25
N ARG A 287 7.01 -7.42 -33.75
CA ARG A 287 6.54 -6.62 -34.88
C ARG A 287 6.49 -7.44 -36.18
N ASP A 288 7.50 -8.25 -36.44
CA ASP A 288 7.59 -9.10 -37.65
C ASP A 288 6.54 -10.23 -37.65
N MET A 289 6.16 -10.73 -36.47
CA MET A 289 5.02 -11.64 -36.31
C MET A 289 3.66 -10.91 -36.29
N GLY A 290 3.66 -9.58 -36.42
CA GLY A 290 2.47 -8.77 -36.65
C GLY A 290 1.82 -8.14 -35.43
N MET A 291 2.52 -8.10 -34.29
CA MET A 291 2.12 -7.31 -33.11
C MET A 291 2.46 -5.82 -33.30
N ARG A 292 1.82 -4.96 -32.52
CA ARG A 292 2.32 -3.62 -32.18
C ARG A 292 3.27 -3.74 -30.98
N VAL A 293 4.36 -2.96 -30.95
CA VAL A 293 5.34 -3.00 -29.85
C VAL A 293 5.34 -1.65 -29.18
N TYR A 294 4.99 -1.61 -27.89
CA TYR A 294 5.02 -0.40 -27.07
C TYR A 294 6.09 -0.53 -26.00
N LEU A 295 6.87 0.53 -25.79
CA LEU A 295 7.80 0.61 -24.67
C LEU A 295 7.14 1.40 -23.52
N VAL A 296 7.27 0.97 -22.27
CA VAL A 296 6.62 1.61 -21.10
C VAL A 296 7.62 2.24 -20.14
N THR A 297 7.34 3.46 -19.68
CA THR A 297 8.19 4.20 -18.74
C THR A 297 7.39 5.00 -17.71
N ASP A 298 7.97 5.16 -16.51
CA ASP A 298 7.40 5.94 -15.42
C ASP A 298 7.94 7.37 -15.43
N MET A 299 7.08 8.33 -15.78
CA MET A 299 7.41 9.75 -15.79
C MET A 299 7.23 10.34 -14.38
N LEU A 300 8.23 11.05 -13.83
CA LEU A 300 9.43 11.56 -14.49
C LEU A 300 10.62 10.58 -14.43
N ALA A 301 11.06 10.06 -15.57
CA ALA A 301 12.25 9.23 -15.69
C ALA A 301 13.54 10.08 -15.64
N LEU A 302 14.55 9.61 -14.91
CA LEU A 302 15.81 10.30 -14.65
C LEU A 302 17.02 9.35 -14.59
N SER A 303 18.18 9.87 -14.97
CA SER A 303 19.51 9.33 -14.64
C SER A 303 20.37 10.44 -14.02
N PRO A 304 21.44 10.13 -13.26
CA PRO A 304 22.22 11.15 -12.55
C PRO A 304 22.88 12.22 -13.44
N PRO A 305 23.33 11.95 -14.68
CA PRO A 305 23.75 13.00 -15.61
C PRO A 305 22.57 13.86 -16.11
N LEU A 306 21.43 13.22 -16.45
CA LEU A 306 20.23 13.90 -16.95
C LEU A 306 19.63 14.86 -15.92
N GLU A 307 19.50 14.44 -14.66
CA GLU A 307 19.02 15.32 -13.59
C GLU A 307 19.91 16.57 -13.45
N ARG A 308 21.23 16.38 -13.35
CA ARG A 308 22.20 17.49 -13.28
C ARG A 308 22.17 18.38 -14.53
N PHE A 309 21.86 17.84 -15.71
CA PHE A 309 21.67 18.64 -16.93
C PHE A 309 20.41 19.50 -16.84
N LEU A 310 19.28 18.93 -16.42
CA LEU A 310 18.01 19.64 -16.25
C LEU A 310 18.17 20.75 -15.19
N GLU A 311 18.64 20.44 -13.97
CA GLU A 311 18.90 21.43 -12.91
C GLU A 311 19.68 22.66 -13.41
N ARG A 312 20.76 22.44 -14.18
CA ARG A 312 21.61 23.51 -14.74
C ARG A 312 20.98 24.30 -15.88
N THR A 313 20.06 23.72 -16.65
CA THR A 313 19.56 24.32 -17.91
C THR A 313 18.11 24.79 -17.87
N THR A 314 17.26 24.16 -17.05
CA THR A 314 15.85 24.54 -16.83
C THR A 314 15.64 25.24 -15.49
N GLY A 315 16.63 25.21 -14.59
CA GLY A 315 16.54 25.78 -13.23
C GLY A 315 15.88 24.85 -12.21
N GLY A 316 15.64 23.59 -12.58
CA GLY A 316 15.00 22.58 -11.73
C GLY A 316 14.07 21.65 -12.52
N LEU A 317 13.52 20.65 -11.83
CA LEU A 317 12.59 19.68 -12.39
C LEU A 317 11.16 20.22 -12.46
N ASP A 318 10.94 21.25 -13.28
CA ASP A 318 9.63 21.87 -13.51
C ASP A 318 8.86 21.18 -14.66
N PRO A 319 7.83 20.36 -14.36
CA PRO A 319 7.05 19.66 -15.39
C PRO A 319 6.11 20.59 -16.18
N THR A 320 6.02 21.88 -15.86
CA THR A 320 5.23 22.85 -16.65
C THR A 320 6.05 23.54 -17.74
N SER A 321 7.38 23.41 -17.71
CA SER A 321 8.29 24.10 -18.63
C SER A 321 8.41 23.41 -19.99
N ALA A 322 8.12 24.13 -21.07
CA ALA A 322 8.32 23.62 -22.44
C ALA A 322 9.81 23.32 -22.73
N ARG A 323 10.74 24.12 -22.19
CA ARG A 323 12.19 23.91 -22.34
C ARG A 323 12.66 22.63 -21.63
N PHE A 324 11.98 22.23 -20.57
CA PHE A 324 12.24 20.97 -19.87
C PHE A 324 11.80 19.78 -20.72
N TRP A 325 10.59 19.83 -21.30
CA TRP A 325 10.10 18.75 -22.15
C TRP A 325 10.85 18.61 -23.49
N GLN A 326 11.46 19.68 -24.02
CA GLN A 326 12.33 19.62 -25.21
C GLN A 326 13.48 18.60 -25.06
N VAL A 327 13.99 18.38 -23.85
CA VAL A 327 15.03 17.36 -23.58
C VAL A 327 14.47 15.96 -23.80
N TYR A 328 13.27 15.69 -23.28
CA TYR A 328 12.57 14.42 -23.44
C TYR A 328 12.04 14.22 -24.86
N GLN A 329 11.66 15.28 -25.59
CA GLN A 329 11.32 15.24 -27.01
C GLN A 329 12.52 14.78 -27.87
N ALA A 330 13.72 15.27 -27.58
CA ALA A 330 14.93 14.85 -28.28
C ALA A 330 15.26 13.37 -28.01
N GLY A 331 15.16 12.92 -26.76
CA GLY A 331 15.31 11.50 -26.41
C GLY A 331 14.24 10.61 -27.08
N LEU A 332 12.98 11.04 -27.12
CA LEU A 332 11.89 10.30 -27.77
C LEU A 332 12.05 10.22 -29.30
N SER A 333 12.56 11.28 -29.94
CA SER A 333 12.94 11.22 -31.36
C SER A 333 14.04 10.17 -31.57
N GLU A 334 15.14 10.26 -30.80
CA GLU A 334 16.26 9.31 -30.91
C GLU A 334 15.81 7.86 -30.71
N LEU A 335 14.91 7.60 -29.75
CA LEU A 335 14.31 6.27 -29.56
C LEU A 335 13.58 5.78 -30.82
N PHE A 336 12.72 6.60 -31.42
CA PHE A 336 11.98 6.22 -32.62
C PHE A 336 12.87 6.11 -33.87
N ASP A 337 13.92 6.92 -33.97
CA ASP A 337 14.91 6.85 -35.05
C ASP A 337 15.78 5.58 -34.95
N ARG A 338 16.17 5.19 -33.73
CA ARG A 338 17.01 3.99 -33.47
C ARG A 338 16.19 2.69 -33.42
N MET A 339 14.92 2.75 -33.02
CA MET A 339 14.02 1.58 -32.91
C MET A 339 12.71 1.78 -33.70
N PRO A 340 12.75 2.04 -35.02
CA PRO A 340 11.58 2.48 -35.81
C PRO A 340 10.46 1.44 -35.94
N PHE A 341 10.68 0.20 -35.51
CA PHE A 341 9.67 -0.86 -35.42
C PHE A 341 8.72 -0.70 -34.21
N VAL A 342 9.13 0.08 -33.20
CA VAL A 342 8.28 0.47 -32.06
C VAL A 342 7.07 1.25 -32.59
N SER A 343 5.90 0.97 -32.02
CA SER A 343 4.60 1.53 -32.43
C SER A 343 4.21 2.77 -31.62
N GLY A 344 4.78 2.93 -30.42
CA GLY A 344 4.53 4.07 -29.55
C GLY A 344 5.23 3.96 -28.19
N LEU A 345 5.07 5.00 -27.37
CA LEU A 345 5.52 5.03 -25.97
C LEU A 345 4.30 4.97 -25.05
N MET A 346 4.33 4.11 -24.04
CA MET A 346 3.40 4.14 -22.93
C MET A 346 4.03 4.89 -21.74
N VAL A 347 3.27 5.79 -21.13
CA VAL A 347 3.72 6.60 -19.98
C VAL A 347 2.74 6.50 -18.83
N ARG A 348 3.26 6.21 -17.63
CA ARG A 348 2.58 6.40 -16.34
C ARG A 348 3.14 7.65 -15.66
N ILE A 349 2.35 8.25 -14.79
CA ILE A 349 2.77 9.29 -13.84
C ILE A 349 2.36 8.88 -12.43
N GLY A 350 2.89 9.53 -11.40
CA GLY A 350 2.37 9.35 -10.05
C GLY A 350 2.71 8.01 -9.39
N GLU A 351 3.73 7.31 -9.88
CA GLU A 351 4.31 6.10 -9.27
C GLU A 351 5.84 6.14 -9.49
N GLY A 352 6.63 5.56 -8.59
CA GLY A 352 8.11 5.58 -8.67
C GLY A 352 8.82 5.49 -7.33
N GLY A 353 10.14 5.73 -7.33
CA GLY A 353 11.01 5.57 -6.15
C GLY A 353 11.77 4.23 -6.12
N ASP A 354 12.49 3.97 -5.01
CA ASP A 354 13.45 2.86 -4.93
C ASP A 354 12.82 1.44 -5.07
N ILE A 355 11.50 1.28 -4.88
CA ILE A 355 10.81 -0.03 -5.06
C ILE A 355 10.80 -0.51 -6.54
N PHE A 356 10.97 0.39 -7.51
CA PHE A 356 11.11 0.09 -8.95
C PHE A 356 12.57 -0.04 -9.41
N LYS A 357 13.54 0.14 -8.50
CA LYS A 357 14.95 0.26 -8.86
C LYS A 357 15.61 -1.10 -9.04
N GLN A 358 16.24 -1.30 -10.19
CA GLN A 358 17.02 -2.50 -10.41
C GLN A 358 18.43 -2.38 -9.80
N PRO A 359 18.95 -3.42 -9.11
CA PRO A 359 20.35 -3.51 -8.72
C PRO A 359 21.30 -3.36 -9.92
N GLY A 360 22.39 -2.61 -9.75
CA GLY A 360 23.35 -2.31 -10.82
C GLY A 360 22.93 -1.19 -11.78
N TRP A 361 21.68 -0.73 -11.71
CA TRP A 361 21.13 0.32 -12.57
C TRP A 361 20.94 1.62 -11.78
N ASP A 362 21.37 2.76 -12.33
CA ASP A 362 21.33 4.08 -11.69
C ASP A 362 20.19 4.98 -12.20
N TYR A 363 19.36 4.45 -13.09
CA TYR A 363 18.16 5.12 -13.62
C TYR A 363 17.01 4.97 -12.61
N SER A 364 16.08 5.92 -12.61
CA SER A 364 14.96 5.95 -11.65
C SER A 364 13.78 6.79 -12.15
N SER A 365 12.61 6.62 -11.53
CA SER A 365 11.43 7.47 -11.74
C SER A 365 11.11 8.30 -10.49
N ARG A 366 10.54 9.50 -10.68
CA ARG A 366 10.06 10.37 -9.60
C ARG A 366 8.63 10.85 -9.82
N ILE A 367 7.88 10.90 -8.72
CA ILE A 367 6.55 11.51 -8.62
C ILE A 367 6.70 13.04 -8.66
N ALA A 368 6.99 13.57 -9.85
CA ALA A 368 7.19 15.01 -10.11
C ALA A 368 6.04 15.61 -10.93
N VAL A 369 5.44 14.85 -11.85
CA VAL A 369 4.32 15.30 -12.69
C VAL A 369 3.00 15.19 -11.90
N THR A 370 2.75 16.17 -11.03
CA THR A 370 1.71 16.12 -9.97
C THR A 370 0.58 17.16 -10.13
N THR A 371 0.51 17.85 -11.28
CA THR A 371 -0.50 18.89 -11.56
C THR A 371 -1.06 18.76 -12.98
N ALA A 372 -2.31 19.17 -13.20
CA ALA A 372 -2.95 19.10 -14.52
C ALA A 372 -2.17 19.87 -15.60
N ALA A 373 -1.58 21.03 -15.25
CA ALA A 373 -0.70 21.79 -16.13
C ALA A 373 0.57 21.00 -16.51
N GLY A 374 1.20 20.29 -15.56
CA GLY A 374 2.37 19.46 -15.82
C GLY A 374 2.06 18.25 -16.70
N VAL A 375 0.91 17.58 -16.48
CA VAL A 375 0.46 16.46 -17.34
C VAL A 375 0.14 16.95 -18.75
N ARG A 376 -0.57 18.08 -18.89
CA ARG A 376 -0.87 18.69 -20.20
C ARG A 376 0.41 19.09 -20.95
N ALA A 377 1.40 19.68 -20.27
CA ALA A 377 2.69 20.03 -20.87
C ALA A 377 3.46 18.78 -21.33
N MET A 378 3.52 17.74 -20.50
CA MET A 378 4.11 16.44 -20.83
C MET A 378 3.45 15.83 -22.07
N LEU A 379 2.14 15.62 -22.04
CA LEU A 379 1.42 14.96 -23.13
C LEU A 379 1.51 15.76 -24.44
N THR A 380 1.37 17.08 -24.40
CA THR A 380 1.54 17.94 -25.59
C THR A 380 2.91 17.74 -26.23
N ALA A 381 3.98 17.70 -25.43
CA ALA A 381 5.34 17.53 -25.93
C ALA A 381 5.59 16.13 -26.50
N LEU A 382 5.16 15.07 -25.81
CA LEU A 382 5.34 13.68 -26.25
C LEU A 382 4.52 13.39 -27.51
N LEU A 383 3.26 13.84 -27.56
CA LEU A 383 2.39 13.70 -28.74
C LEU A 383 2.94 14.47 -29.95
N GLN A 384 3.44 15.70 -29.75
CA GLN A 384 4.07 16.47 -30.82
C GLN A 384 5.24 15.71 -31.46
N THR A 385 6.08 15.02 -30.68
CA THR A 385 7.17 14.19 -31.22
C THR A 385 6.65 12.90 -31.86
N ALA A 386 5.73 12.19 -31.20
CA ALA A 386 5.22 10.90 -31.67
C ALA A 386 4.42 11.03 -32.98
N GLY A 387 3.56 12.05 -33.10
CA GLY A 387 2.74 12.29 -34.29
C GLY A 387 3.56 12.65 -35.55
N GLN A 388 4.73 13.29 -35.41
CA GLN A 388 5.63 13.56 -36.54
C GLN A 388 6.11 12.29 -37.25
N VAL A 389 6.19 11.17 -36.52
CA VAL A 389 6.62 9.85 -37.03
C VAL A 389 5.49 8.81 -36.98
N GLY A 390 4.24 9.24 -36.81
CA GLY A 390 3.04 8.38 -36.85
C GLY A 390 3.01 7.32 -35.74
N LYS A 391 3.48 7.67 -34.53
CA LYS A 391 3.55 6.80 -33.35
C LYS A 391 2.48 7.21 -32.34
N ASP A 392 1.91 6.24 -31.63
CA ASP A 392 0.95 6.51 -30.56
C ASP A 392 1.65 6.86 -29.23
N VAL A 393 0.97 7.61 -28.34
CA VAL A 393 1.32 7.75 -26.92
C VAL A 393 0.20 7.16 -26.09
N ILE A 394 0.49 6.11 -25.32
CA ILE A 394 -0.46 5.49 -24.40
C ILE A 394 -0.27 6.11 -23.00
N PHE A 395 -1.16 6.99 -22.60
CA PHE A 395 -1.15 7.57 -21.25
C PHE A 395 -1.93 6.69 -20.27
N ARG A 396 -1.25 6.11 -19.29
CA ARG A 396 -1.88 5.44 -18.15
C ARG A 396 -2.39 6.49 -17.15
N THR A 397 -3.67 6.46 -16.83
CA THR A 397 -4.26 7.39 -15.84
C THR A 397 -3.94 7.03 -14.39
N TRP A 398 -3.44 5.82 -14.14
CA TRP A 398 -3.17 5.28 -12.80
C TRP A 398 -2.15 6.12 -12.02
N THR A 399 -2.49 6.47 -10.77
CA THR A 399 -1.78 7.45 -9.91
C THR A 399 -1.95 7.08 -8.43
N VAL A 400 -0.90 7.09 -7.61
CA VAL A 400 -0.99 6.67 -6.18
C VAL A 400 -1.52 7.76 -5.24
N GLY A 401 -2.53 8.53 -5.65
CA GLY A 401 -3.17 9.56 -4.83
C GLY A 401 -2.35 10.84 -4.60
N VAL A 402 -1.15 10.96 -5.18
CA VAL A 402 -0.24 12.09 -4.91
C VAL A 402 -0.50 13.29 -5.83
N GLY A 403 -0.77 14.45 -5.21
CA GLY A 403 -0.89 15.74 -5.90
C GLY A 403 -2.28 16.04 -6.45
N ALA A 404 -2.39 17.11 -7.25
CA ALA A 404 -3.66 17.59 -7.80
C ALA A 404 -4.22 16.70 -8.94
N VAL A 405 -3.49 15.65 -9.32
CA VAL A 405 -3.93 14.61 -10.27
C VAL A 405 -3.99 13.23 -9.61
N GLY A 406 -3.96 13.16 -8.27
CA GLY A 406 -3.88 11.91 -7.52
C GLY A 406 -5.06 10.96 -7.77
N ASP A 407 -6.25 11.50 -8.04
CA ASP A 407 -7.51 10.77 -8.29
C ASP A 407 -7.87 10.67 -9.78
N LEU A 408 -6.95 11.03 -10.70
CA LEU A 408 -7.18 11.08 -12.15
C LEU A 408 -7.72 9.76 -12.74
N HIS A 409 -7.38 8.62 -12.14
CA HIS A 409 -7.86 7.31 -12.57
C HIS A 409 -9.29 6.97 -12.10
N THR A 410 -9.84 7.64 -11.09
CA THR A 410 -11.20 7.36 -10.57
C THR A 410 -12.18 8.52 -10.74
N ASN A 411 -11.72 9.76 -10.80
CA ASN A 411 -12.58 10.95 -10.79
C ASN A 411 -12.81 11.53 -12.22
N PRO A 412 -14.04 11.49 -12.76
CA PRO A 412 -14.34 12.06 -14.07
C PRO A 412 -14.12 13.58 -14.19
N ALA A 413 -14.16 14.34 -13.07
CA ALA A 413 -13.87 15.77 -13.08
C ALA A 413 -12.36 16.02 -13.27
N SER A 414 -11.51 15.31 -12.53
CA SER A 414 -10.05 15.34 -12.71
C SER A 414 -9.65 14.85 -14.10
N TYR A 415 -10.35 13.83 -14.63
CA TYR A 415 -10.16 13.36 -16.01
C TYR A 415 -10.42 14.50 -17.02
N GLU A 416 -11.54 15.22 -16.92
CA GLU A 416 -11.86 16.32 -17.83
C GLU A 416 -10.89 17.51 -17.66
N GLU A 417 -10.50 17.86 -16.43
CA GLU A 417 -9.51 18.92 -16.17
C GLU A 417 -8.16 18.61 -16.83
N VAL A 418 -7.69 17.36 -16.76
CA VAL A 418 -6.39 16.95 -17.31
C VAL A 418 -6.46 16.69 -18.82
N LEU A 419 -7.49 16.00 -19.31
CA LEU A 419 -7.52 15.43 -20.67
C LEU A 419 -8.57 16.04 -21.60
N GLY A 420 -9.65 16.63 -21.10
CA GLY A 420 -10.79 17.12 -21.90
C GLY A 420 -10.45 18.17 -22.97
N GLY A 421 -9.29 18.81 -22.83
CA GLY A 421 -8.74 19.77 -23.79
C GLY A 421 -7.52 19.26 -24.58
N ILE A 422 -7.34 17.94 -24.70
CA ILE A 422 -6.37 17.30 -25.59
C ILE A 422 -7.14 16.44 -26.60
N ASP A 423 -7.06 16.83 -27.87
CA ASP A 423 -7.66 16.15 -29.02
C ASP A 423 -6.54 15.88 -30.02
N ASP A 424 -6.01 14.65 -29.98
CA ASP A 424 -4.89 14.20 -30.80
C ASP A 424 -5.14 12.72 -31.18
N PRO A 425 -5.08 12.34 -32.47
CA PRO A 425 -5.36 10.98 -32.91
C PRO A 425 -4.36 9.94 -32.40
N HIS A 426 -3.17 10.36 -31.93
CA HIS A 426 -2.14 9.49 -31.37
C HIS A 426 -2.25 9.30 -29.86
N LEU A 427 -3.12 10.03 -29.17
CA LEU A 427 -3.36 9.84 -27.74
C LEU A 427 -4.32 8.66 -27.49
N ILE A 428 -3.81 7.63 -26.83
CA ILE A 428 -4.59 6.54 -26.24
C ILE A 428 -4.57 6.70 -24.73
N VAL A 429 -5.72 6.62 -24.06
CA VAL A 429 -5.83 6.74 -22.61
C VAL A 429 -6.20 5.38 -22.00
N SER A 430 -5.29 4.87 -21.17
CA SER A 430 -5.33 3.54 -20.55
C SER A 430 -5.76 3.64 -19.09
N THR A 431 -6.78 2.87 -18.70
CA THR A 431 -7.37 2.94 -17.36
C THR A 431 -7.85 1.56 -16.88
N LYS A 432 -7.60 1.23 -15.60
CA LYS A 432 -8.06 0.00 -14.93
C LYS A 432 -9.59 -0.13 -14.98
N TYR A 433 -10.11 -1.35 -15.19
CA TYR A 433 -11.55 -1.60 -15.26
C TYR A 433 -12.31 -1.26 -13.95
N SER A 434 -11.62 -1.33 -12.81
CA SER A 434 -12.15 -0.95 -11.49
C SER A 434 -11.80 0.49 -11.13
N ALA A 435 -12.58 1.09 -10.23
CA ALA A 435 -12.31 2.40 -9.64
C ALA A 435 -11.27 2.32 -8.51
N GLY A 436 -10.05 1.88 -8.84
CA GLY A 436 -8.94 1.71 -7.89
C GLY A 436 -7.97 0.63 -8.38
N ASP A 437 -7.20 0.02 -7.47
CA ASP A 437 -6.22 -1.00 -7.84
C ASP A 437 -6.81 -2.42 -7.90
N PHE A 438 -7.58 -2.71 -8.95
CA PHE A 438 -8.06 -4.05 -9.33
C PHE A 438 -8.85 -4.92 -8.31
N TYR A 439 -8.83 -4.66 -7.00
CA TYR A 439 -9.52 -5.42 -5.95
C TYR A 439 -10.97 -5.73 -6.30
N SER A 440 -11.43 -6.92 -5.91
CA SER A 440 -12.86 -7.24 -5.87
C SER A 440 -13.59 -6.27 -4.93
N HIS A 441 -14.90 -6.13 -5.13
CA HIS A 441 -15.77 -5.14 -4.46
C HIS A 441 -15.55 -3.66 -4.85
N LEU A 442 -14.49 -3.32 -5.60
CA LEU A 442 -14.42 -2.00 -6.24
C LEU A 442 -15.46 -1.87 -7.36
N PRO A 443 -16.14 -0.71 -7.51
CA PRO A 443 -17.07 -0.48 -8.60
C PRO A 443 -16.35 -0.35 -9.95
N PHE A 444 -17.10 -0.48 -11.05
CA PHE A 444 -16.56 -0.21 -12.39
C PHE A 444 -16.11 1.24 -12.54
N ASN A 445 -14.98 1.45 -13.22
CA ASN A 445 -14.34 2.75 -13.31
C ASN A 445 -15.21 3.79 -14.06
N PRO A 446 -15.64 4.90 -13.43
CA PRO A 446 -16.52 5.86 -14.08
C PRO A 446 -15.83 6.70 -15.15
N THR A 447 -14.50 6.85 -15.10
CA THR A 447 -13.75 7.59 -16.13
C THR A 447 -13.76 6.86 -17.48
N LEU A 448 -13.88 5.52 -17.51
CA LEU A 448 -14.00 4.74 -18.75
C LEU A 448 -15.34 4.97 -19.47
N MET A 449 -16.37 5.42 -18.75
CA MET A 449 -17.68 5.76 -19.32
C MET A 449 -17.74 7.19 -19.90
N THR A 450 -16.63 7.92 -19.92
CA THR A 450 -16.54 9.34 -20.33
C THR A 450 -15.27 9.64 -21.15
N GLY A 451 -15.10 10.90 -21.57
CA GLY A 451 -13.99 11.36 -22.43
C GLY A 451 -14.28 11.20 -23.93
N LYS A 452 -13.35 11.70 -24.75
CA LYS A 452 -13.39 11.65 -26.24
C LYS A 452 -12.15 11.02 -26.86
N GLN A 453 -11.10 10.84 -26.06
CA GLN A 453 -9.82 10.25 -26.44
C GLN A 453 -10.00 8.76 -26.72
N ARG A 454 -9.14 8.18 -27.57
CA ARG A 454 -9.09 6.71 -27.79
C ARG A 454 -8.87 6.03 -26.44
N ARG A 455 -9.67 5.02 -26.08
CA ARG A 455 -9.59 4.33 -24.77
C ARG A 455 -9.18 2.88 -24.92
N ILE A 456 -8.33 2.43 -23.98
CA ILE A 456 -8.14 1.02 -23.68
C ILE A 456 -8.43 0.74 -22.20
N VAL A 457 -8.98 -0.44 -21.92
CA VAL A 457 -9.28 -0.91 -20.56
C VAL A 457 -8.13 -1.80 -20.08
N GLU A 458 -7.54 -1.48 -18.93
CA GLU A 458 -6.56 -2.36 -18.27
C GLU A 458 -7.28 -3.43 -17.43
N PHE A 459 -6.77 -4.66 -17.49
CA PHE A 459 -7.23 -5.83 -16.74
C PHE A 459 -6.04 -6.64 -16.22
N GLN A 460 -6.21 -7.38 -15.12
CA GLN A 460 -5.13 -8.18 -14.51
C GLN A 460 -5.54 -9.66 -14.43
N SER A 461 -4.78 -10.52 -15.12
CA SER A 461 -5.00 -11.97 -15.15
C SER A 461 -4.40 -12.67 -13.93
N ARG A 462 -3.12 -12.42 -13.66
CA ARG A 462 -2.42 -12.87 -12.44
C ARG A 462 -2.79 -11.91 -11.31
N ARG A 463 -3.85 -12.26 -10.58
CA ARG A 463 -4.44 -11.38 -9.56
C ARG A 463 -3.48 -11.17 -8.40
N GLU A 464 -2.95 -9.96 -8.29
CA GLU A 464 -1.99 -9.53 -7.29
C GLU A 464 -2.53 -9.74 -5.87
N PHE A 465 -3.61 -9.03 -5.55
CA PHE A 465 -4.23 -9.05 -4.22
C PHE A 465 -5.03 -10.34 -3.93
N GLU A 466 -5.11 -11.29 -4.87
CA GLU A 466 -5.90 -12.52 -4.71
C GLU A 466 -5.00 -13.76 -4.89
N GLY A 467 -3.92 -13.79 -4.11
CA GLY A 467 -3.00 -14.92 -3.99
C GLY A 467 -2.04 -15.09 -5.18
N PHE A 468 -1.77 -14.05 -5.97
CA PHE A 468 -0.81 -14.05 -7.09
C PHE A 468 -0.99 -15.16 -8.12
N GLY A 469 -2.21 -15.69 -8.23
CA GLY A 469 -2.55 -16.81 -9.12
C GLY A 469 -2.13 -18.19 -8.61
N ALA A 470 -1.88 -18.36 -7.30
CA ALA A 470 -1.86 -19.67 -6.64
C ALA A 470 -3.27 -20.21 -6.34
N LEU A 471 -4.28 -19.32 -6.25
CA LEU A 471 -5.67 -19.68 -6.05
C LEU A 471 -6.42 -19.77 -7.40
N PRO A 472 -7.35 -20.72 -7.60
CA PRO A 472 -8.31 -20.67 -8.71
C PRO A 472 -9.13 -19.38 -8.63
N ASN A 473 -9.26 -18.66 -9.75
CA ASN A 473 -9.89 -17.33 -9.76
C ASN A 473 -10.36 -16.96 -11.19
N ASP A 474 -11.53 -17.44 -11.60
CA ASP A 474 -12.08 -17.22 -12.95
C ASP A 474 -12.77 -15.86 -13.07
N LEU A 475 -12.06 -14.88 -13.64
CA LEU A 475 -12.53 -13.51 -13.83
C LEU A 475 -13.41 -13.34 -15.09
N THR A 476 -13.67 -14.40 -15.86
CA THR A 476 -14.27 -14.28 -17.21
C THR A 476 -15.61 -13.54 -17.18
N VAL A 477 -16.46 -13.78 -16.18
CA VAL A 477 -17.74 -13.07 -16.01
C VAL A 477 -17.55 -11.60 -15.65
N LEU A 478 -16.62 -11.29 -14.75
CA LEU A 478 -16.31 -9.91 -14.34
C LEU A 478 -15.75 -9.09 -15.52
N HIS A 479 -14.77 -9.66 -16.22
CA HIS A 479 -14.15 -9.05 -17.40
C HIS A 479 -15.16 -8.88 -18.55
N GLN A 480 -16.03 -9.86 -18.78
CA GLN A 480 -17.13 -9.74 -19.76
C GLN A 480 -18.10 -8.61 -19.40
N ARG A 481 -18.57 -8.55 -18.15
CA ARG A 481 -19.51 -7.51 -17.67
C ARG A 481 -18.90 -6.11 -17.73
N ALA A 482 -17.65 -5.95 -17.28
CA ALA A 482 -16.91 -4.70 -17.39
C ALA A 482 -16.80 -4.24 -18.85
N LEU A 483 -16.33 -5.13 -19.74
CA LEU A 483 -16.12 -4.81 -21.14
C LEU A 483 -17.43 -4.46 -21.86
N GLN A 484 -18.51 -5.22 -21.64
CA GLN A 484 -19.84 -4.90 -22.15
C GLN A 484 -20.35 -3.54 -21.62
N ARG A 485 -20.17 -3.25 -20.32
CA ARG A 485 -20.59 -1.98 -19.69
C ARG A 485 -19.89 -0.77 -20.30
N PHE A 486 -18.59 -0.85 -20.56
CA PHE A 486 -17.83 0.24 -21.17
C PHE A 486 -18.10 0.39 -22.66
N LEU A 487 -18.19 -0.70 -23.43
CA LEU A 487 -18.50 -0.64 -24.87
C LEU A 487 -19.92 -0.14 -25.17
N ALA A 488 -20.85 -0.29 -24.22
CA ALA A 488 -22.19 0.30 -24.30
C ALA A 488 -22.25 1.78 -23.88
N ALA A 489 -21.33 2.22 -23.02
CA ALA A 489 -21.29 3.59 -22.50
C ALA A 489 -20.42 4.54 -23.34
N ASN A 490 -19.31 4.05 -23.90
CA ASN A 490 -18.28 4.86 -24.52
C ASN A 490 -17.83 4.26 -25.88
N PRO A 491 -18.15 4.88 -27.02
CA PRO A 491 -17.78 4.37 -28.34
C PRO A 491 -16.28 4.48 -28.64
N HIS A 492 -15.51 5.26 -27.86
CA HIS A 492 -14.07 5.43 -28.04
C HIS A 492 -13.23 4.30 -27.43
N VAL A 493 -13.86 3.30 -26.80
CA VAL A 493 -13.16 2.09 -26.33
C VAL A 493 -12.82 1.20 -27.54
N GLU A 494 -11.56 1.27 -27.97
CA GLU A 494 -11.02 0.57 -29.14
C GLU A 494 -10.24 -0.71 -28.77
N GLY A 495 -9.93 -0.90 -27.49
CA GLY A 495 -8.99 -1.94 -27.06
C GLY A 495 -8.96 -2.29 -25.58
N VAL A 496 -8.07 -3.24 -25.27
CA VAL A 496 -7.76 -3.72 -23.92
C VAL A 496 -6.25 -3.86 -23.74
N TRP A 497 -5.79 -3.87 -22.50
CA TRP A 497 -4.47 -4.31 -22.10
C TRP A 497 -4.53 -5.25 -20.90
N THR A 498 -3.93 -6.42 -21.04
CA THR A 498 -3.85 -7.45 -20.02
C THR A 498 -2.49 -7.45 -19.33
N TRP A 499 -2.49 -7.37 -18.01
CA TRP A 499 -1.37 -7.73 -17.14
C TRP A 499 -1.40 -9.26 -16.94
N THR A 500 -0.51 -10.00 -17.61
CA THR A 500 -0.48 -11.48 -17.59
C THR A 500 0.50 -12.04 -16.56
N GLN A 501 1.50 -11.27 -16.16
CA GLN A 501 2.47 -11.62 -15.11
C GLN A 501 2.75 -10.46 -14.15
N ASP A 502 2.72 -9.23 -14.65
CA ASP A 502 3.07 -8.01 -13.94
C ASP A 502 1.87 -7.38 -13.20
N GLY A 503 2.12 -6.30 -12.46
CA GLY A 503 1.19 -5.76 -11.48
C GLY A 503 1.43 -6.46 -10.14
N GLY A 504 2.12 -5.76 -9.23
CA GLY A 504 2.59 -6.32 -7.96
C GLY A 504 3.97 -6.99 -8.01
N PRO A 505 4.50 -7.40 -6.86
CA PRO A 505 5.83 -7.99 -6.75
C PRO A 505 5.99 -9.28 -7.53
N LEU A 506 7.23 -9.47 -8.00
CA LEU A 506 7.58 -10.62 -8.82
C LEU A 506 8.25 -11.77 -8.03
N ARG A 507 8.53 -11.56 -6.73
CA ARG A 507 9.29 -12.50 -5.87
C ARG A 507 8.75 -12.68 -4.45
N ALA A 508 8.03 -11.71 -3.91
CA ALA A 508 7.24 -11.93 -2.70
C ALA A 508 5.91 -12.60 -3.10
N GLY A 509 5.75 -13.88 -2.75
CA GLY A 509 4.62 -14.72 -3.16
C GLY A 509 5.06 -15.95 -3.96
N PRO A 510 4.12 -16.68 -4.59
CA PRO A 510 4.38 -17.92 -5.31
C PRO A 510 5.24 -17.72 -6.57
N MET A 511 6.15 -18.68 -6.83
CA MET A 511 7.05 -18.79 -7.99
C MET A 511 6.34 -19.22 -9.29
N SER A 512 5.10 -18.75 -9.46
CA SER A 512 4.22 -19.04 -10.59
C SER A 512 4.51 -18.07 -11.74
N LEU A 513 5.40 -18.49 -12.63
CA LEU A 513 5.95 -17.71 -13.75
C LEU A 513 5.41 -18.22 -15.09
N LEU A 514 4.69 -17.37 -15.81
CA LEU A 514 3.99 -17.67 -17.06
C LEU A 514 4.93 -18.27 -18.12
N LEU A 515 4.58 -19.46 -18.62
CA LEU A 515 5.41 -20.27 -19.54
C LEU A 515 6.79 -20.70 -18.99
N ARG A 516 7.06 -20.54 -17.68
CA ARG A 516 8.38 -20.77 -17.06
C ARG A 516 8.39 -21.70 -15.85
N SER A 517 7.55 -21.46 -14.83
CA SER A 517 7.62 -22.13 -13.52
C SER A 517 6.28 -22.12 -12.76
N GLY A 518 6.16 -22.94 -11.72
CA GLY A 518 4.94 -23.06 -10.91
C GLY A 518 3.73 -23.54 -11.71
N PHE A 519 2.52 -23.13 -11.30
CA PHE A 519 1.25 -23.57 -11.87
C PHE A 519 0.48 -22.41 -12.54
N TRP A 520 1.16 -21.72 -13.46
CA TRP A 520 0.67 -20.51 -14.15
C TRP A 520 -0.62 -20.72 -14.96
N GLN A 521 -1.01 -21.96 -15.24
CA GLN A 521 -2.24 -22.29 -15.96
C GLN A 521 -3.48 -21.67 -15.31
N LEU A 522 -3.55 -21.58 -13.98
CA LEU A 522 -4.69 -21.03 -13.24
C LEU A 522 -5.05 -19.60 -13.67
N TYR A 523 -4.05 -18.75 -13.88
CA TYR A 523 -4.27 -17.35 -14.29
C TYR A 523 -4.17 -17.13 -15.80
N ASP A 524 -3.57 -18.07 -16.56
CA ASP A 524 -3.61 -18.03 -18.03
C ASP A 524 -5.04 -18.22 -18.57
N LEU A 525 -5.95 -18.83 -17.81
CA LEU A 525 -7.40 -18.78 -18.04
C LEU A 525 -7.87 -17.33 -18.30
N ASN A 526 -7.50 -16.40 -17.41
CA ASN A 526 -7.95 -15.02 -17.49
C ASN A 526 -7.35 -14.29 -18.71
N SER A 527 -6.11 -14.63 -19.09
CA SER A 527 -5.43 -14.12 -20.29
C SER A 527 -6.08 -14.62 -21.58
N TYR A 528 -6.34 -15.93 -21.66
CA TYR A 528 -7.08 -16.57 -22.74
C TYR A 528 -8.50 -16.01 -22.87
N ALA A 529 -9.20 -15.89 -21.74
CA ALA A 529 -10.57 -15.43 -21.68
C ALA A 529 -10.73 -13.99 -22.14
N LEU A 530 -9.85 -13.09 -21.72
CA LEU A 530 -9.85 -11.71 -22.19
C LEU A 530 -9.43 -11.61 -23.67
N GLY A 531 -8.53 -12.48 -24.15
CA GLY A 531 -8.22 -12.62 -25.58
C GLY A 531 -9.45 -13.02 -26.41
N ARG A 532 -10.28 -13.94 -25.90
CA ARG A 532 -11.58 -14.33 -26.49
C ARG A 532 -12.58 -13.18 -26.47
N LEU A 533 -12.80 -12.56 -25.30
CA LEU A 533 -13.76 -11.47 -25.10
C LEU A 533 -13.40 -10.19 -25.89
N ALA A 534 -12.12 -9.92 -26.11
CA ALA A 534 -11.69 -8.79 -26.96
C ALA A 534 -11.94 -9.03 -28.46
N ARG A 535 -12.03 -10.30 -28.90
CA ARG A 535 -12.51 -10.65 -30.25
C ARG A 535 -14.04 -10.58 -30.31
N ASP A 536 -14.74 -11.15 -29.34
CA ASP A 536 -16.20 -11.10 -29.23
C ASP A 536 -16.67 -11.02 -27.75
N PRO A 537 -17.15 -9.85 -27.29
CA PRO A 537 -17.69 -9.69 -25.93
C PRO A 537 -19.00 -10.44 -25.66
N GLN A 538 -19.64 -11.04 -26.68
CA GLN A 538 -20.90 -11.80 -26.55
C GLN A 538 -20.69 -13.32 -26.42
N THR A 539 -19.48 -13.83 -26.63
CA THR A 539 -19.14 -15.24 -26.39
C THR A 539 -19.39 -15.57 -24.91
N PRO A 540 -20.25 -16.53 -24.54
CA PRO A 540 -20.62 -16.73 -23.14
C PRO A 540 -19.45 -17.24 -22.29
N ALA A 541 -19.24 -16.63 -21.11
CA ALA A 541 -18.14 -16.94 -20.20
C ALA A 541 -17.97 -18.44 -19.92
N ALA A 542 -19.05 -19.14 -19.60
CA ALA A 542 -19.07 -20.58 -19.31
C ALA A 542 -18.38 -21.44 -20.39
N TRP A 543 -18.54 -21.09 -21.67
CA TRP A 543 -17.92 -21.80 -22.80
C TRP A 543 -16.45 -21.44 -22.98
N ILE A 544 -16.03 -20.24 -22.58
CA ILE A 544 -14.61 -19.83 -22.59
C ILE A 544 -13.84 -20.63 -21.53
N THR A 545 -14.36 -20.76 -20.32
CA THR A 545 -13.75 -21.55 -19.25
C THR A 545 -13.72 -23.04 -19.60
N ALA A 546 -14.79 -23.58 -20.21
CA ALA A 546 -14.82 -24.97 -20.69
C ALA A 546 -13.87 -25.23 -21.86
N ASP A 547 -13.76 -24.29 -22.82
CA ASP A 547 -12.77 -24.34 -23.89
C ASP A 547 -11.35 -24.40 -23.30
N TRP A 548 -10.99 -23.47 -22.40
CA TRP A 548 -9.69 -23.45 -21.73
C TRP A 548 -9.40 -24.74 -20.95
N ALA A 549 -10.36 -25.24 -20.19
CA ALA A 549 -10.22 -26.48 -19.44
C ALA A 549 -9.96 -27.68 -20.36
N ARG A 550 -10.56 -27.70 -21.57
CA ARG A 550 -10.26 -28.74 -22.58
C ARG A 550 -8.87 -28.57 -23.20
N GLN A 551 -8.48 -27.34 -23.56
CA GLN A 551 -7.15 -27.09 -24.12
C GLN A 551 -6.04 -27.46 -23.12
N THR A 552 -6.27 -27.20 -21.83
CA THR A 552 -5.26 -27.32 -20.77
C THR A 552 -5.18 -28.73 -20.18
N PHE A 553 -6.30 -29.32 -19.73
CA PHE A 553 -6.26 -30.43 -18.77
C PHE A 553 -6.82 -31.77 -19.25
N SER A 554 -7.86 -31.82 -20.09
CA SER A 554 -8.52 -33.09 -20.48
C SER A 554 -9.34 -32.95 -21.76
N ASP A 555 -9.46 -34.01 -22.57
CA ASP A 555 -10.47 -34.07 -23.64
C ASP A 555 -11.84 -34.58 -23.13
N ASP A 556 -11.91 -35.20 -21.94
CA ASP A 556 -13.14 -35.83 -21.41
C ASP A 556 -14.21 -34.79 -21.02
N PRO A 557 -15.46 -34.91 -21.53
CA PRO A 557 -16.54 -33.98 -21.22
C PRO A 557 -16.88 -33.83 -19.73
N ARG A 558 -16.72 -34.89 -18.92
CA ARG A 558 -17.10 -34.86 -17.49
C ARG A 558 -16.04 -34.15 -16.66
N THR A 559 -14.77 -34.43 -16.92
CA THR A 559 -13.60 -33.77 -16.31
C THR A 559 -13.55 -32.30 -16.68
N VAL A 560 -13.80 -31.94 -17.95
CA VAL A 560 -13.93 -30.54 -18.39
C VAL A 560 -15.08 -29.84 -17.65
N ALA A 561 -16.25 -30.46 -17.54
CA ALA A 561 -17.38 -29.88 -16.80
C ALA A 561 -17.15 -29.78 -15.28
N ALA A 562 -16.36 -30.68 -14.68
CA ALA A 562 -15.98 -30.61 -13.27
C ALA A 562 -15.03 -29.44 -12.99
N ILE A 563 -14.02 -29.24 -13.85
CA ILE A 563 -13.13 -28.07 -13.81
C ILE A 563 -13.95 -26.77 -14.01
N GLY A 564 -14.94 -26.78 -14.91
CA GLY A 564 -15.88 -25.68 -15.10
C GLY A 564 -16.72 -25.36 -13.85
N ARG A 565 -17.23 -26.37 -13.13
CA ARG A 565 -17.94 -26.17 -11.85
C ARG A 565 -17.03 -25.62 -10.75
N MET A 566 -15.81 -26.14 -10.65
CA MET A 566 -14.79 -25.65 -9.73
C MET A 566 -14.48 -24.16 -9.99
N MET A 567 -14.25 -23.78 -11.24
CA MET A 567 -14.00 -22.38 -11.60
C MET A 567 -15.22 -21.47 -11.39
N ALA A 568 -16.45 -21.94 -11.64
CA ALA A 568 -17.66 -21.18 -11.35
C ALA A 568 -17.86 -20.88 -9.85
N MET A 569 -17.36 -21.74 -8.95
CA MET A 569 -17.36 -21.49 -7.49
C MET A 569 -16.21 -20.58 -7.03
N SER A 570 -15.11 -20.52 -7.78
CA SER A 570 -13.87 -19.84 -7.36
C SER A 570 -14.04 -18.36 -6.98
N ARG A 571 -14.89 -17.62 -7.70
CA ARG A 571 -15.13 -16.19 -7.40
C ARG A 571 -15.88 -15.98 -6.09
N GLU A 572 -16.84 -16.85 -5.73
CA GLU A 572 -17.48 -16.77 -4.41
C GLU A 572 -16.49 -17.19 -3.31
N ALA A 573 -15.68 -18.23 -3.54
CA ALA A 573 -14.66 -18.67 -2.59
C ALA A 573 -13.61 -17.58 -2.30
N VAL A 574 -13.00 -16.99 -3.34
CA VAL A 574 -11.99 -15.93 -3.22
C VAL A 574 -12.56 -14.66 -2.59
N THR A 575 -13.74 -14.19 -3.05
CA THR A 575 -14.34 -12.96 -2.49
C THR A 575 -14.72 -13.12 -1.03
N LYS A 576 -15.28 -14.27 -0.63
CA LYS A 576 -15.66 -14.55 0.76
C LYS A 576 -14.46 -14.92 1.65
N GLY A 577 -13.40 -15.50 1.08
CA GLY A 577 -12.19 -15.96 1.78
C GLY A 577 -11.17 -14.86 2.06
N LEU A 578 -10.97 -13.93 1.13
CA LEU A 578 -9.99 -12.84 1.24
C LEU A 578 -10.59 -11.48 1.64
N TYR A 579 -11.90 -11.27 1.46
CA TYR A 579 -12.57 -10.02 1.85
C TYR A 579 -13.57 -10.26 2.98
N LEU A 580 -14.01 -9.16 3.59
CA LEU A 580 -15.04 -9.12 4.62
C LEU A 580 -16.20 -8.31 4.06
N ALA A 581 -17.23 -8.97 3.51
CA ALA A 581 -18.24 -8.29 2.69
C ALA A 581 -18.88 -7.05 3.37
N PRO A 582 -19.25 -7.06 4.67
CA PRO A 582 -19.79 -5.87 5.34
C PRO A 582 -18.87 -4.65 5.38
N TYR A 583 -17.55 -4.85 5.26
CA TYR A 583 -16.56 -3.78 5.08
C TYR A 583 -16.36 -3.46 3.59
N ALA A 584 -16.09 -4.49 2.77
CA ALA A 584 -15.71 -4.38 1.37
C ALA A 584 -16.81 -3.81 0.46
N GLU A 585 -18.08 -3.98 0.84
CA GLU A 585 -19.26 -3.37 0.17
C GLU A 585 -19.35 -1.84 0.37
N ASN A 586 -18.36 -1.19 1.01
CA ASN A 586 -18.32 0.25 1.22
C ASN A 586 -17.04 0.87 0.62
N SER A 587 -17.18 2.06 0.05
CA SER A 587 -16.07 3.01 -0.03
C SER A 587 -15.83 3.56 1.37
N VAL A 588 -14.59 3.41 1.87
CA VAL A 588 -14.19 3.78 3.23
C VAL A 588 -13.07 4.82 3.16
N ARG A 589 -13.19 5.87 3.98
CA ARG A 589 -12.12 6.81 4.29
C ARG A 589 -11.80 6.73 5.77
N ALA A 590 -10.53 6.48 6.10
CA ALA A 590 -10.04 6.32 7.46
C ALA A 590 -8.57 6.72 7.54
N LEU A 591 -8.12 7.21 8.71
CA LEU A 591 -6.70 7.52 8.98
C LEU A 591 -6.04 8.58 8.05
N GLY A 592 -6.85 9.31 7.29
CA GLY A 592 -6.39 10.25 6.25
C GLY A 592 -6.25 9.62 4.85
N LEU A 593 -6.52 8.31 4.74
CA LEU A 593 -6.42 7.50 3.54
C LEU A 593 -7.81 7.06 3.05
N GLU A 594 -7.85 6.45 1.86
CA GLU A 594 -8.96 5.62 1.37
C GLU A 594 -8.49 4.16 1.36
N PRO A 595 -8.70 3.40 2.45
CA PRO A 595 -8.38 1.98 2.53
C PRO A 595 -8.85 1.11 1.35
N PRO A 596 -8.06 0.13 0.91
CA PRO A 596 -8.54 -0.89 -0.02
C PRO A 596 -9.56 -1.81 0.68
N PRO A 597 -10.54 -2.39 -0.05
CA PRO A 597 -11.59 -3.23 0.54
C PRO A 597 -11.08 -4.53 1.20
N MET A 598 -9.79 -4.85 1.06
CA MET A 598 -9.14 -6.04 1.60
C MET A 598 -8.23 -5.78 2.81
N MET A 599 -8.15 -4.55 3.35
CA MET A 599 -7.03 -4.05 4.21
C MET A 599 -6.62 -4.90 5.44
N TRP A 600 -7.46 -5.84 5.93
CA TRP A 600 -7.07 -6.81 6.98
C TRP A 600 -5.96 -7.78 6.52
N ILE A 601 -5.87 -8.04 5.21
CA ILE A 601 -4.72 -8.63 4.54
C ILE A 601 -4.09 -7.48 3.74
N PHE A 602 -2.94 -6.99 4.19
CA PHE A 602 -2.33 -5.82 3.58
C PHE A 602 -1.64 -6.19 2.27
N GLU A 603 -2.25 -5.73 1.17
CA GLU A 603 -1.88 -5.94 -0.22
C GLU A 603 -1.77 -7.42 -0.61
N TRP A 604 -0.72 -8.12 -0.17
CA TRP A 604 -0.22 -9.33 -0.82
C TRP A 604 -0.37 -10.59 0.02
N ASP A 605 0.39 -10.69 1.12
CA ASP A 605 0.46 -11.87 1.98
C ASP A 605 0.41 -11.53 3.49
N ILE A 606 0.44 -10.24 3.83
CA ILE A 606 0.62 -9.76 5.21
C ILE A 606 -0.72 -9.68 5.93
N VAL A 607 -1.03 -10.66 6.77
CA VAL A 607 -2.20 -10.59 7.66
C VAL A 607 -1.90 -9.56 8.75
N THR A 608 -2.61 -8.43 8.74
CA THR A 608 -2.31 -7.31 9.64
C THR A 608 -2.71 -7.62 11.09
N GLY A 609 -2.29 -6.78 12.02
CA GLY A 609 -2.65 -6.86 13.44
C GLY A 609 -2.73 -5.51 14.13
N ASP A 610 -2.79 -4.41 13.38
CA ASP A 610 -2.83 -3.06 13.94
C ASP A 610 -4.26 -2.58 14.24
N SER A 611 -4.41 -1.90 15.38
CA SER A 611 -5.72 -1.42 15.85
C SER A 611 -6.41 -0.45 14.89
N ALA A 612 -5.66 0.43 14.20
CA ALA A 612 -6.26 1.43 13.34
C ALA A 612 -6.98 0.84 12.12
N VAL A 613 -6.46 -0.23 11.53
CA VAL A 613 -7.17 -0.99 10.49
C VAL A 613 -8.29 -1.83 11.10
N LEU A 614 -7.99 -2.68 12.07
CA LEU A 614 -8.93 -3.72 12.52
C LEU A 614 -10.15 -3.15 13.28
N ASP A 615 -9.96 -2.12 14.11
CA ASP A 615 -11.07 -1.46 14.81
C ASP A 615 -11.94 -0.67 13.82
N SER A 616 -11.36 -0.10 12.77
CA SER A 616 -12.11 0.57 11.70
C SER A 616 -12.93 -0.42 10.87
N ILE A 617 -12.36 -1.59 10.54
CA ILE A 617 -13.09 -2.68 9.87
C ILE A 617 -14.28 -3.16 10.71
N TYR A 618 -14.07 -3.36 12.02
CA TYR A 618 -15.16 -3.69 12.94
C TYR A 618 -16.22 -2.57 13.00
N ALA A 619 -15.82 -1.30 13.05
CA ALA A 619 -16.76 -0.19 13.18
C ALA A 619 -17.67 -0.01 11.96
N VAL A 620 -17.16 -0.27 10.74
CA VAL A 620 -17.98 -0.34 9.52
C VAL A 620 -18.87 -1.60 9.55
N SER A 621 -18.32 -2.73 10.00
CA SER A 621 -19.02 -4.04 10.03
C SER A 621 -19.90 -4.27 11.25
N ARG A 622 -20.09 -3.28 12.14
CA ARG A 622 -20.52 -3.45 13.55
C ARG A 622 -21.81 -4.27 13.70
N ASP A 623 -22.78 -4.04 12.83
CA ASP A 623 -24.10 -4.69 12.86
C ASP A 623 -24.18 -5.99 12.04
N ARG A 624 -23.10 -6.37 11.32
CA ARG A 624 -22.99 -7.54 10.42
C ARG A 624 -21.79 -8.44 10.75
N VAL A 625 -21.27 -8.39 11.99
CA VAL A 625 -20.10 -9.17 12.43
C VAL A 625 -20.28 -10.68 12.23
N ASP A 626 -21.47 -11.22 12.51
CA ASP A 626 -21.75 -12.65 12.38
C ASP A 626 -21.79 -13.10 10.91
N GLU A 627 -22.18 -12.21 9.99
CA GLU A 627 -22.14 -12.44 8.54
C GLU A 627 -20.69 -12.46 8.02
N ALA A 628 -19.84 -11.53 8.44
CA ALA A 628 -18.42 -11.51 8.06
C ALA A 628 -17.66 -12.77 8.51
N ILE A 629 -18.12 -13.43 9.59
CA ILE A 629 -17.60 -14.72 10.07
C ILE A 629 -18.18 -15.88 9.24
N ALA A 630 -19.50 -15.93 9.04
CA ALA A 630 -20.15 -16.95 8.22
C ALA A 630 -19.64 -16.97 6.77
N ASP A 631 -19.26 -15.81 6.22
CA ASP A 631 -18.56 -15.68 4.93
C ASP A 631 -17.24 -16.48 4.89
N GLY A 632 -16.48 -16.52 5.99
CA GLY A 632 -15.24 -17.29 6.08
C GLY A 632 -15.50 -18.80 6.12
N GLU A 633 -16.56 -19.22 6.82
CA GLU A 633 -17.03 -20.62 6.87
C GLU A 633 -17.56 -21.08 5.50
N ARG A 634 -18.25 -20.17 4.78
CA ARG A 634 -18.70 -20.37 3.39
C ARG A 634 -17.52 -20.51 2.43
N ALA A 635 -16.48 -19.69 2.56
CA ALA A 635 -15.27 -19.77 1.72
C ALA A 635 -14.52 -21.10 1.91
N GLU A 636 -14.29 -21.53 3.15
CA GLU A 636 -13.68 -22.85 3.43
C GLU A 636 -14.51 -24.00 2.85
N THR A 637 -15.84 -23.91 2.98
CA THR A 637 -16.78 -24.90 2.41
C THR A 637 -16.71 -24.96 0.88
N LEU A 638 -16.66 -23.81 0.20
CA LEU A 638 -16.55 -23.73 -1.26
C LEU A 638 -15.21 -24.28 -1.75
N ALA A 639 -14.09 -23.88 -1.14
CA ALA A 639 -12.77 -24.40 -1.49
C ALA A 639 -12.69 -25.94 -1.31
N ALA A 640 -13.34 -26.49 -0.28
CA ALA A 640 -13.44 -27.94 -0.11
C ALA A 640 -14.29 -28.61 -1.21
N GLN A 641 -15.43 -28.02 -1.58
CA GLN A 641 -16.26 -28.51 -2.70
C GLN A 641 -15.52 -28.44 -4.04
N MET A 642 -14.78 -27.36 -4.28
CA MET A 642 -13.91 -27.15 -5.44
C MET A 642 -12.82 -28.22 -5.54
N ARG A 643 -12.14 -28.52 -4.42
CA ARG A 643 -11.17 -29.62 -4.30
C ARG A 643 -11.81 -30.97 -4.61
N ASP A 644 -12.96 -31.25 -4.02
CA ASP A 644 -13.59 -32.58 -4.06
C ASP A 644 -14.23 -32.89 -5.43
N GLU A 645 -14.75 -31.88 -6.14
CA GLU A 645 -15.15 -31.96 -7.55
C GLU A 645 -13.98 -32.37 -8.46
N VAL A 646 -12.80 -31.78 -8.27
CA VAL A 646 -11.59 -32.16 -9.03
C VAL A 646 -11.08 -33.54 -8.60
N ALA A 647 -11.10 -33.85 -7.30
CA ALA A 647 -10.63 -35.13 -6.76
C ALA A 647 -11.47 -36.32 -7.25
N ALA A 648 -12.78 -36.11 -7.47
CA ALA A 648 -13.72 -37.11 -7.98
C ALA A 648 -13.59 -37.41 -9.48
N THR A 649 -12.82 -36.61 -10.24
CA THR A 649 -12.53 -36.91 -11.66
C THR A 649 -11.65 -38.15 -11.79
N ASP A 650 -11.89 -38.98 -12.81
CA ASP A 650 -11.03 -40.12 -13.13
C ASP A 650 -9.61 -39.64 -13.49
N PRO A 651 -8.55 -40.02 -12.74
CA PRO A 651 -7.17 -39.61 -13.06
C PRO A 651 -6.71 -39.99 -14.47
N ALA A 652 -7.27 -41.05 -15.08
CA ALA A 652 -6.91 -41.50 -16.42
C ALA A 652 -7.43 -40.60 -17.56
N THR A 653 -8.32 -39.65 -17.27
CA THR A 653 -8.84 -38.70 -18.26
C THR A 653 -7.98 -37.44 -18.43
N TRP A 654 -6.98 -37.24 -17.57
CA TRP A 654 -6.14 -36.03 -17.57
C TRP A 654 -4.99 -36.15 -18.57
N ARG A 655 -4.66 -35.05 -19.24
CA ARG A 655 -3.50 -34.95 -20.16
C ARG A 655 -2.17 -35.16 -19.44
N ASP A 656 -2.09 -34.68 -18.20
CA ASP A 656 -0.93 -34.81 -17.32
C ASP A 656 -1.36 -35.00 -15.86
N ALA A 657 -0.80 -36.03 -15.22
CA ALA A 657 -1.01 -36.31 -13.80
C ALA A 657 -0.34 -35.28 -12.88
N THR A 658 0.74 -34.63 -13.31
CA THR A 658 1.42 -33.58 -12.53
C THR A 658 0.57 -32.30 -12.49
N GLN A 659 -0.06 -31.90 -13.60
CA GLN A 659 -1.09 -30.85 -13.60
C GLN A 659 -2.28 -31.18 -12.70
N ARG A 660 -2.80 -32.42 -12.71
CA ARG A 660 -3.87 -32.85 -11.80
C ARG A 660 -3.45 -32.73 -10.33
N ALA A 661 -2.23 -33.13 -10.00
CA ALA A 661 -1.68 -33.01 -8.65
C ALA A 661 -1.59 -31.53 -8.23
N ARG A 662 -0.92 -30.68 -9.03
CA ARG A 662 -0.76 -29.24 -8.76
C ARG A 662 -2.09 -28.51 -8.54
N LEU A 663 -3.14 -28.87 -9.28
CA LEU A 663 -4.48 -28.32 -9.06
C LEU A 663 -5.07 -28.74 -7.71
N LEU A 664 -4.91 -30.00 -7.32
CA LEU A 664 -5.36 -30.50 -6.01
C LEU A 664 -4.53 -29.95 -4.85
N ASP A 665 -3.24 -29.68 -5.07
CA ASP A 665 -2.35 -29.03 -4.10
C ASP A 665 -2.74 -27.56 -3.90
N ALA A 666 -2.98 -26.81 -4.98
CA ALA A 666 -3.48 -25.43 -4.95
C ALA A 666 -4.86 -25.33 -4.25
N LEU A 667 -5.80 -26.22 -4.60
CA LEU A 667 -7.12 -26.32 -3.95
C LEU A 667 -7.01 -26.74 -2.47
N SER A 668 -6.01 -27.54 -2.11
CA SER A 668 -5.74 -27.89 -0.71
C SER A 668 -5.09 -26.75 0.07
N TYR A 669 -4.27 -25.93 -0.58
CA TYR A 669 -3.72 -24.69 -0.01
C TYR A 669 -4.82 -23.66 0.24
N GLU A 670 -5.73 -23.47 -0.71
CA GLU A 670 -6.91 -22.60 -0.58
C GLU A 670 -7.76 -22.97 0.64
N VAL A 671 -8.04 -24.26 0.85
CA VAL A 671 -8.77 -24.76 2.03
C VAL A 671 -8.06 -24.44 3.35
N GLU A 672 -6.76 -24.69 3.48
CA GLU A 672 -6.02 -24.42 4.72
C GLU A 672 -5.84 -22.90 4.96
N LEU A 673 -5.63 -22.13 3.90
CA LEU A 673 -5.52 -20.67 3.94
C LEU A 673 -6.84 -20.06 4.40
N PHE A 674 -7.97 -20.41 3.79
CA PHE A 674 -9.28 -19.88 4.17
C PHE A 674 -9.70 -20.33 5.56
N ARG A 675 -9.39 -21.56 6.00
CA ARG A 675 -9.55 -21.96 7.41
C ARG A 675 -8.77 -21.07 8.37
N THR A 676 -7.51 -20.79 8.06
CA THR A 676 -6.63 -19.98 8.91
C THR A 676 -7.07 -18.52 8.95
N LEU A 677 -7.44 -17.95 7.80
CA LEU A 677 -7.99 -16.61 7.66
C LEU A 677 -9.39 -16.48 8.31
N ASN A 678 -10.22 -17.54 8.28
CA ASN A 678 -11.50 -17.58 8.97
C ASN A 678 -11.32 -17.58 10.50
N ALA A 679 -10.39 -18.40 11.00
CA ALA A 679 -10.04 -18.40 12.42
C ALA A 679 -9.48 -17.02 12.86
N TYR A 680 -8.65 -16.39 12.03
CA TYR A 680 -8.13 -15.04 12.30
C TYR A 680 -9.22 -13.96 12.30
N ARG A 681 -10.10 -13.89 11.29
CA ARG A 681 -11.19 -12.89 11.26
C ARG A 681 -12.10 -13.04 12.47
N THR A 682 -12.42 -14.28 12.84
CA THR A 682 -13.27 -14.56 14.00
C THR A 682 -12.60 -14.06 15.29
N MET A 683 -11.29 -14.24 15.43
CA MET A 683 -10.54 -13.76 16.59
C MET A 683 -10.61 -12.23 16.71
N PHE A 684 -10.20 -11.47 15.69
CA PHE A 684 -10.11 -10.01 15.81
C PHE A 684 -11.49 -9.36 15.88
N LEU A 685 -12.49 -9.84 15.10
CA LEU A 685 -13.85 -9.31 15.15
C LEU A 685 -14.51 -9.52 16.52
N ARG A 686 -14.28 -10.66 17.18
CA ARG A 686 -14.79 -10.91 18.55
C ARG A 686 -14.02 -10.13 19.62
N HIS A 687 -12.70 -9.91 19.44
CA HIS A 687 -11.92 -9.01 20.31
C HIS A 687 -12.45 -7.58 20.22
N ALA A 688 -12.63 -7.03 19.01
CA ALA A 688 -13.22 -5.71 18.80
C ALA A 688 -14.67 -5.63 19.34
N GLN A 689 -15.49 -6.67 19.15
CA GLN A 689 -16.84 -6.75 19.74
C GLN A 689 -16.82 -6.73 21.28
N TRP A 690 -15.78 -7.30 21.90
CA TRP A 690 -15.55 -7.17 23.35
C TRP A 690 -14.97 -5.79 23.74
N LEU A 691 -14.10 -5.19 22.93
CA LEU A 691 -13.62 -3.82 23.13
C LEU A 691 -14.74 -2.79 23.03
N ASP A 692 -15.79 -3.07 22.27
CA ASP A 692 -17.02 -2.28 22.18
C ASP A 692 -18.00 -2.58 23.35
N THR A 693 -18.60 -3.77 23.34
CA THR A 693 -19.69 -4.15 24.24
C THR A 693 -19.22 -4.49 25.65
N GLY A 694 -18.04 -5.09 25.80
CA GLY A 694 -17.58 -5.70 27.05
C GLY A 694 -18.36 -6.95 27.45
N SER A 695 -19.14 -7.54 26.55
CA SER A 695 -19.93 -8.75 26.85
C SER A 695 -19.03 -9.91 27.25
N SER A 696 -19.46 -10.68 28.25
CA SER A 696 -18.80 -11.94 28.62
C SER A 696 -18.88 -12.97 27.49
N SER A 697 -19.94 -12.95 26.67
CA SER A 697 -20.06 -13.85 25.51
C SER A 697 -19.02 -13.54 24.44
N SER A 698 -18.88 -12.28 24.03
CA SER A 698 -17.85 -11.86 23.07
C SER A 698 -16.43 -12.11 23.57
N TYR A 699 -16.19 -11.99 24.89
CA TYR A 699 -14.90 -12.35 25.49
C TYR A 699 -14.57 -13.85 25.34
N GLN A 700 -15.51 -14.75 25.65
CA GLN A 700 -15.25 -16.19 25.47
C GLN A 700 -15.10 -16.55 23.99
N ALA A 701 -16.00 -16.04 23.13
CA ALA A 701 -15.92 -16.24 21.69
C ALA A 701 -14.58 -15.76 21.08
N TRP A 702 -14.01 -14.66 21.58
CA TRP A 702 -12.66 -14.22 21.24
C TRP A 702 -11.59 -15.23 21.69
N LYS A 703 -11.55 -15.64 22.97
CA LYS A 703 -10.51 -16.57 23.46
C LYS A 703 -10.60 -17.97 22.83
N GLU A 704 -11.81 -18.42 22.50
CA GLU A 704 -12.06 -19.65 21.70
C GLU A 704 -11.56 -19.50 20.26
N ALA A 705 -11.86 -18.36 19.60
CA ALA A 705 -11.40 -18.09 18.24
C ALA A 705 -9.88 -17.88 18.15
N GLU A 706 -9.25 -17.27 19.16
CA GLU A 706 -7.79 -17.16 19.25
C GLU A 706 -7.12 -18.54 19.36
N THR A 707 -7.69 -19.43 20.18
CA THR A 707 -7.18 -20.80 20.32
C THR A 707 -7.23 -21.53 18.97
N ARG A 708 -8.32 -21.34 18.19
CA ARG A 708 -8.43 -21.84 16.81
C ARG A 708 -7.43 -21.17 15.85
N TYR A 709 -7.27 -19.85 15.93
CA TYR A 709 -6.33 -19.10 15.09
C TYR A 709 -4.89 -19.58 15.28
N ARG A 710 -4.41 -19.65 16.52
CA ARG A 710 -3.04 -20.10 16.82
C ARG A 710 -2.79 -21.51 16.27
N ALA A 711 -3.73 -22.44 16.48
CA ALA A 711 -3.62 -23.80 15.97
C ALA A 711 -3.64 -23.88 14.43
N ALA A 712 -4.52 -23.12 13.76
CA ALA A 712 -4.60 -23.09 12.29
C ALA A 712 -3.36 -22.43 11.66
N ARG A 713 -2.93 -21.28 12.20
CA ARG A 713 -1.69 -20.58 11.83
C ARG A 713 -0.47 -21.50 11.94
N ASP A 714 -0.34 -22.21 13.06
CA ASP A 714 0.80 -23.10 13.29
C ASP A 714 0.79 -24.29 12.33
N ALA A 715 -0.39 -24.84 12.00
CA ALA A 715 -0.52 -25.86 10.96
C ALA A 715 -0.19 -25.33 9.55
N HIS A 716 -0.64 -24.12 9.21
CA HIS A 716 -0.34 -23.45 7.93
C HIS A 716 1.16 -23.18 7.77
N LEU A 717 1.82 -22.66 8.82
CA LEU A 717 3.27 -22.44 8.84
C LEU A 717 4.04 -23.76 8.75
N VAL A 718 3.66 -24.79 9.50
CA VAL A 718 4.30 -26.12 9.43
C VAL A 718 4.16 -26.77 8.04
N ARG A 719 3.07 -26.50 7.32
CA ARG A 719 2.80 -27.08 6.00
C ARG A 719 3.44 -26.31 4.84
N PHE A 720 3.52 -24.98 4.91
CA PHE A 720 3.85 -24.12 3.76
C PHE A 720 5.05 -23.18 3.96
N ALA A 721 5.72 -23.18 5.13
CA ALA A 721 6.93 -22.40 5.31
C ALA A 721 8.10 -22.99 4.48
N GLY A 722 8.60 -22.20 3.53
CA GLY A 722 9.65 -22.63 2.61
C GLY A 722 9.15 -23.36 1.35
N ASP A 723 7.84 -23.55 1.21
CA ASP A 723 7.25 -23.85 -0.10
C ASP A 723 7.33 -22.57 -0.96
N VAL A 724 7.84 -22.69 -2.19
CA VAL A 724 7.98 -21.57 -3.13
C VAL A 724 6.89 -21.55 -4.21
N ASP A 725 6.17 -22.66 -4.43
CA ASP A 725 5.02 -22.70 -5.33
C ASP A 725 3.72 -22.33 -4.60
N LEU A 726 3.60 -22.67 -3.31
CA LEU A 726 2.44 -22.41 -2.43
C LEU A 726 2.87 -21.86 -1.04
N PRO A 727 3.49 -20.67 -0.96
CA PRO A 727 4.11 -20.15 0.27
C PRO A 727 3.12 -19.80 1.39
N ALA A 728 3.56 -19.94 2.64
CA ALA A 728 2.81 -19.47 3.82
C ALA A 728 2.61 -17.93 3.82
N TYR A 729 1.45 -17.47 4.27
CA TYR A 729 1.16 -16.04 4.48
C TYR A 729 1.93 -15.49 5.70
N ASN A 730 2.20 -14.18 5.70
CA ASN A 730 2.96 -13.51 6.75
C ASN A 730 2.07 -13.03 7.90
N PHE A 731 1.97 -13.86 8.94
CA PHE A 731 1.20 -13.60 10.16
C PHE A 731 1.91 -12.72 11.20
N THR A 732 3.07 -12.11 10.88
CA THR A 732 3.89 -11.37 11.86
C THR A 732 3.11 -10.23 12.52
N ALA A 733 2.36 -9.45 11.74
CA ALA A 733 1.58 -8.34 12.26
C ALA A 733 0.37 -8.83 13.09
N ALA A 734 -0.39 -9.80 12.55
CA ALA A 734 -1.49 -10.47 13.24
C ALA A 734 -1.10 -10.99 14.64
N ASP A 735 0.05 -11.66 14.75
CA ASP A 735 0.59 -12.19 15.99
C ASP A 735 1.01 -11.09 16.97
N LEU A 736 1.70 -10.04 16.48
CA LEU A 736 2.01 -8.87 17.30
C LEU A 736 0.72 -8.25 17.87
N GLY A 737 -0.33 -8.10 17.06
CA GLY A 737 -1.64 -7.61 17.50
C GLY A 737 -2.25 -8.48 18.62
N ALA A 738 -2.29 -9.80 18.41
CA ALA A 738 -2.81 -10.76 19.38
C ALA A 738 -2.07 -10.68 20.74
N GLU A 739 -0.74 -10.50 20.75
CA GLU A 739 0.03 -10.31 22.00
C GLU A 739 -0.36 -9.05 22.78
N ARG A 740 -0.86 -8.00 22.13
CA ARG A 740 -1.34 -6.77 22.81
C ARG A 740 -2.75 -7.00 23.35
N ALA A 741 -3.63 -7.58 22.53
CA ALA A 741 -4.98 -7.97 22.92
C ALA A 741 -5.00 -8.83 24.19
N ASP A 742 -4.18 -9.89 24.26
CA ASP A 742 -4.03 -10.76 25.43
C ASP A 742 -3.74 -10.00 26.74
N ARG A 743 -2.96 -8.91 26.63
CA ARG A 743 -2.52 -8.12 27.79
C ARG A 743 -3.59 -7.13 28.26
N ASP A 744 -4.64 -6.86 27.48
CA ASP A 744 -5.65 -5.82 27.79
C ASP A 744 -6.32 -6.03 29.15
N VAL A 745 -6.74 -7.26 29.48
CA VAL A 745 -7.43 -7.56 30.75
C VAL A 745 -6.50 -7.32 31.95
N ALA A 746 -5.23 -7.72 31.84
CA ALA A 746 -4.21 -7.50 32.87
C ALA A 746 -3.85 -6.02 33.01
N MET A 747 -3.75 -5.30 31.89
CA MET A 747 -3.51 -3.86 31.87
C MET A 747 -4.70 -3.08 32.44
N ALA A 748 -5.94 -3.50 32.17
CA ALA A 748 -7.15 -2.91 32.74
C ALA A 748 -7.18 -3.04 34.27
N TRP A 749 -6.91 -4.22 34.82
CA TRP A 749 -6.83 -4.43 36.26
C TRP A 749 -5.68 -3.65 36.90
N THR A 750 -4.52 -3.61 36.25
CA THR A 750 -3.38 -2.80 36.70
C THR A 750 -3.73 -1.30 36.69
N ALA A 751 -4.44 -0.83 35.67
CA ALA A 751 -4.91 0.55 35.57
C ALA A 751 -5.92 0.89 36.68
N ARG A 752 -6.88 0.00 36.98
CA ARG A 752 -7.84 0.16 38.09
C ARG A 752 -7.13 0.29 39.44
N VAL A 753 -6.16 -0.58 39.72
CA VAL A 753 -5.39 -0.57 40.98
C VAL A 753 -4.55 0.71 41.10
N LEU A 754 -3.82 1.09 40.04
CA LEU A 754 -3.04 2.33 40.02
C LEU A 754 -3.93 3.58 40.15
N LEU A 755 -5.10 3.60 39.49
CA LEU A 755 -6.08 4.68 39.59
C LEU A 755 -6.60 4.82 41.02
N LEU A 756 -7.03 3.72 41.64
CA LEU A 756 -7.49 3.69 43.02
C LEU A 756 -6.41 4.19 43.98
N LEU A 757 -5.16 3.76 43.82
CA LEU A 757 -4.02 4.24 44.63
C LEU A 757 -3.79 5.75 44.45
N VAL A 758 -3.79 6.26 43.22
CA VAL A 758 -3.63 7.71 42.94
C VAL A 758 -4.80 8.51 43.54
N LEU A 759 -6.04 8.04 43.41
CA LEU A 759 -7.22 8.69 43.97
C LEU A 759 -7.20 8.67 45.51
N LEU A 760 -6.82 7.57 46.15
CA LEU A 760 -6.67 7.47 47.61
C LEU A 760 -5.58 8.40 48.14
N LEU A 761 -4.46 8.55 47.43
CA LEU A 761 -3.37 9.47 47.79
C LEU A 761 -3.81 10.94 47.65
N LEU A 762 -4.51 11.28 46.58
CA LEU A 762 -5.11 12.61 46.38
C LEU A 762 -6.19 12.91 47.42
N LEU A 763 -7.06 11.95 47.76
CA LEU A 763 -8.09 12.06 48.78
C LEU A 763 -7.49 12.22 50.19
N ARG A 764 -6.42 11.49 50.51
CA ARG A 764 -5.65 11.68 51.76
C ARG A 764 -5.03 13.09 51.82
N GLY A 765 -4.54 13.61 50.68
CA GLY A 765 -4.14 15.01 50.54
C GLY A 765 -5.29 16.00 50.69
N ALA A 766 -6.51 15.65 50.25
CA ALA A 766 -7.70 16.50 50.38
C ALA A 766 -8.20 16.62 51.83
N LEU A 767 -8.26 15.50 52.56
CA LEU A 767 -8.96 15.34 53.83
C LEU A 767 -8.31 15.97 55.08
N ARG A 768 -7.12 16.58 54.98
CA ARG A 768 -6.44 17.31 56.07
C ARG A 768 -6.48 16.59 57.44
N ARG A 769 -5.67 15.54 57.60
CA ARG A 769 -5.36 14.93 58.91
C ARG A 769 -3.95 15.34 59.37
N PRO A 770 -3.81 16.37 60.25
CA PRO A 770 -2.51 16.78 60.77
C PRO A 770 -1.81 15.65 61.54
N GLY A 771 -0.48 15.72 61.64
CA GLY A 771 0.32 14.81 62.46
C GLY A 771 0.62 13.42 61.87
N SER A 772 -0.08 12.96 60.82
CA SER A 772 0.30 11.69 60.17
C SER A 772 1.51 11.85 59.24
N PRO A 773 2.50 10.93 59.23
CA PRO A 773 3.68 11.02 58.36
C PRO A 773 3.32 11.17 56.88
N GLY A 774 4.01 12.06 56.17
CA GLY A 774 3.81 12.31 54.74
C GLY A 774 2.57 13.16 54.38
N ALA A 775 1.79 13.60 55.36
CA ALA A 775 0.56 14.36 55.10
C ALA A 775 0.81 15.70 54.39
N GLY A 776 1.92 16.39 54.68
CA GLY A 776 2.26 17.67 54.07
C GLY A 776 2.59 17.52 52.57
N GLY A 777 3.36 16.48 52.21
CA GLY A 777 3.69 16.14 50.83
C GLY A 777 2.46 15.74 50.01
N LEU A 778 1.58 14.90 50.58
CA LEU A 778 0.30 14.55 49.94
C LEU A 778 -0.63 15.75 49.81
N ARG A 779 -0.65 16.65 50.81
CA ARG A 779 -1.42 17.91 50.73
C ARG A 779 -0.89 18.81 49.63
N ALA A 780 0.43 18.93 49.51
CA ALA A 780 1.07 19.73 48.47
C ALA A 780 0.80 19.16 47.07
N LEU A 781 0.88 17.84 46.87
CA LEU A 781 0.50 17.19 45.60
C LEU A 781 -0.97 17.44 45.23
N PHE A 782 -1.90 17.29 46.17
CA PHE A 782 -3.32 17.59 45.95
C PHE A 782 -3.56 19.07 45.57
N LEU A 783 -2.86 20.00 46.22
CA LEU A 783 -2.91 21.42 45.86
C LEU A 783 -2.30 21.70 44.48
N GLY A 784 -1.20 21.05 44.12
CA GLY A 784 -0.58 21.16 42.78
C GLY A 784 -1.49 20.62 41.68
N ALA A 785 -2.17 19.50 41.92
CA ALA A 785 -3.10 18.90 40.97
C ALA A 785 -4.35 19.79 40.73
N THR A 786 -4.94 20.32 41.81
CA THR A 786 -6.29 20.93 41.74
C THR A 786 -6.29 22.46 41.76
N ARG A 787 -5.38 23.10 42.50
CA ARG A 787 -5.39 24.54 42.82
C ARG A 787 -3.96 25.09 42.98
N PRO A 788 -3.06 24.95 41.97
CA PRO A 788 -1.63 25.23 42.12
C PRO A 788 -1.29 26.65 42.58
N TRP A 789 -2.15 27.64 42.30
CA TRP A 789 -2.02 29.01 42.82
C TRP A 789 -2.05 29.09 44.36
N ARG A 790 -2.63 28.10 45.06
CA ARG A 790 -2.65 27.99 46.53
C ARG A 790 -1.40 27.30 47.11
N LEU A 791 -0.47 26.80 46.28
CA LEU A 791 0.81 26.29 46.78
C LEU A 791 1.69 27.40 47.37
N ALA A 792 1.50 28.65 46.94
CA ALA A 792 2.18 29.80 47.53
C ALA A 792 1.73 30.08 48.97
N ASP A 793 0.53 29.61 49.35
CA ASP A 793 -0.08 29.77 50.67
C ASP A 793 0.12 28.51 51.56
N PHE A 794 1.05 27.62 51.17
CA PHE A 794 1.39 26.40 51.91
C PHE A 794 2.64 26.63 52.78
N ASP A 795 2.38 26.98 54.04
CA ASP A 795 3.38 27.39 55.04
C ASP A 795 3.89 26.24 55.94
N GLU A 796 3.39 25.01 55.79
CA GLU A 796 3.88 23.84 56.53
C GLU A 796 5.33 23.49 56.11
N ALA A 797 6.24 23.33 57.08
CA ALA A 797 7.63 22.98 56.83
C ALA A 797 7.76 21.49 56.42
N PRO A 798 8.20 21.17 55.18
CA PRO A 798 8.14 19.80 54.68
C PRO A 798 9.27 18.92 55.24
N SER A 799 8.88 17.78 55.80
CA SER A 799 9.80 16.77 56.35
C SER A 799 10.63 16.08 55.27
N ARG A 800 11.62 15.26 55.68
CA ARG A 800 12.37 14.40 54.75
C ARG A 800 11.44 13.48 53.94
N LEU A 801 10.39 12.93 54.57
CA LEU A 801 9.42 12.07 53.90
C LEU A 801 8.56 12.85 52.88
N ASP A 802 8.06 14.03 53.25
CA ASP A 802 7.28 14.87 52.33
C ASP A 802 8.08 15.23 51.07
N ARG A 803 9.38 15.53 51.24
CA ARG A 803 10.31 15.87 50.15
C ARG A 803 10.58 14.69 49.20
N VAL A 804 10.55 13.46 49.69
CA VAL A 804 10.63 12.25 48.86
C VAL A 804 9.29 12.01 48.16
N LEU A 805 8.16 12.10 48.88
CA LEU A 805 6.82 11.82 48.35
C LEU A 805 6.44 12.73 47.17
N VAL A 806 6.76 14.03 47.20
CA VAL A 806 6.45 14.95 46.09
C VAL A 806 7.21 14.66 44.79
N ILE A 807 8.21 13.76 44.81
CA ILE A 807 8.94 13.30 43.62
C ILE A 807 8.58 11.84 43.31
N ALA A 808 8.73 10.95 44.29
CA ALA A 808 8.60 9.51 44.10
C ALA A 808 7.19 9.06 43.70
N VAL A 809 6.14 9.57 44.38
CA VAL A 809 4.76 9.17 44.09
C VAL A 809 4.34 9.56 42.65
N PRO A 810 4.53 10.82 42.21
CA PRO A 810 4.28 11.19 40.81
C PRO A 810 5.14 10.43 39.79
N LEU A 811 6.43 10.21 40.09
CA LEU A 811 7.34 9.51 39.18
C LEU A 811 6.94 8.06 38.98
N THR A 812 6.74 7.30 40.07
CA THR A 812 6.30 5.90 40.01
C THR A 812 4.94 5.78 39.31
N ALA A 813 3.98 6.65 39.63
CA ALA A 813 2.66 6.65 38.98
C ALA A 813 2.76 6.98 37.48
N LEU A 814 3.59 7.95 37.09
CA LEU A 814 3.84 8.30 35.69
C LEU A 814 4.47 7.12 34.93
N VAL A 815 5.57 6.55 35.43
CA VAL A 815 6.27 5.41 34.82
C VAL A 815 5.33 4.21 34.67
N ALA A 816 4.65 3.81 35.75
CA ALA A 816 3.69 2.71 35.71
C ALA A 816 2.56 2.97 34.71
N SER A 817 2.03 4.19 34.63
CA SER A 817 0.99 4.54 33.64
C SER A 817 1.48 4.44 32.19
N ARG A 818 2.75 4.75 31.90
CA ARG A 818 3.32 4.60 30.54
C ARG A 818 3.57 3.14 30.20
N LEU A 819 4.04 2.34 31.15
CA LEU A 819 4.24 0.90 30.97
C LEU A 819 2.90 0.19 30.71
N VAL A 820 1.88 0.47 31.51
CA VAL A 820 0.52 -0.08 31.31
C VAL A 820 -0.08 0.35 29.96
N PHE A 821 0.05 1.63 29.60
CA PHE A 821 -0.42 2.17 28.31
C PHE A 821 0.22 1.52 27.09
N THR A 822 1.43 1.01 27.23
CA THR A 822 2.22 0.41 26.14
C THR A 822 2.23 -1.12 26.21
N TRP A 823 1.35 -1.74 27.01
CA TRP A 823 1.34 -3.19 27.32
C TRP A 823 2.72 -3.75 27.73
N PHE A 824 3.57 -2.90 28.33
CA PHE A 824 5.00 -3.14 28.60
C PHE A 824 5.84 -3.51 27.36
N ALA A 825 5.35 -3.25 26.14
CA ALA A 825 5.95 -3.66 24.87
C ALA A 825 6.71 -2.53 24.12
N ALA A 826 6.50 -1.25 24.46
CA ALA A 826 7.05 -0.12 23.69
C ALA A 826 8.08 0.76 24.44
N PRO A 827 9.32 0.28 24.62
CA PRO A 827 10.39 1.06 25.25
C PRO A 827 10.68 2.38 24.52
N ALA A 828 10.54 2.48 23.19
CA ALA A 828 10.79 3.73 22.48
C ALA A 828 9.79 4.83 22.87
N HIS A 829 8.50 4.50 22.98
CA HIS A 829 7.46 5.43 23.45
C HIS A 829 7.70 5.83 24.91
N VAL A 830 8.08 4.87 25.77
CA VAL A 830 8.39 5.12 27.18
C VAL A 830 9.61 6.03 27.32
N LEU A 831 10.68 5.80 26.56
CA LEU A 831 11.90 6.62 26.57
C LEU A 831 11.63 8.06 26.12
N LEU A 832 10.93 8.26 25.00
CA LEU A 832 10.60 9.60 24.49
C LEU A 832 9.69 10.37 25.47
N THR A 833 8.63 9.72 25.98
CA THR A 833 7.68 10.39 26.89
C THR A 833 8.28 10.70 28.26
N LEU A 834 8.99 9.75 28.88
CA LEU A 834 9.66 9.99 30.17
C LEU A 834 10.86 10.93 30.03
N GLY A 835 11.60 10.86 28.92
CA GLY A 835 12.67 11.81 28.59
C GLY A 835 12.14 13.25 28.50
N GLY A 836 11.00 13.46 27.85
CA GLY A 836 10.34 14.77 27.79
C GLY A 836 9.97 15.31 29.18
N TRP A 837 9.39 14.46 30.05
CA TRP A 837 9.11 14.83 31.45
C TRP A 837 10.37 15.12 32.26
N ALA A 838 11.45 14.36 32.07
CA ALA A 838 12.72 14.56 32.77
C ALA A 838 13.40 15.88 32.35
N LEU A 839 13.40 16.19 31.05
CA LEU A 839 13.92 17.45 30.50
C LEU A 839 13.09 18.65 30.96
N PHE A 840 11.76 18.53 30.98
CA PHE A 840 10.87 19.55 31.56
C PHE A 840 11.14 19.78 33.05
N ALA A 841 11.25 18.71 33.83
CA ALA A 841 11.53 18.78 35.26
C ALA A 841 12.91 19.39 35.54
N ALA A 842 13.94 19.02 34.79
CA ALA A 842 15.30 19.56 34.91
C ALA A 842 15.36 21.06 34.56
N THR A 843 14.74 21.47 33.45
CA THR A 843 14.71 22.89 33.04
C THR A 843 13.89 23.77 33.99
N ALA A 844 12.76 23.27 34.50
CA ALA A 844 12.00 23.97 35.54
C ALA A 844 12.80 24.08 36.85
N ARG A 845 13.54 23.02 37.21
CA ARG A 845 14.44 22.98 38.37
C ARG A 845 15.59 23.97 38.24
N LEU A 846 16.13 24.17 37.04
CA LEU A 846 17.14 25.20 36.76
C LEU A 846 16.57 26.61 36.93
N ALA A 847 15.35 26.88 36.42
CA ALA A 847 14.68 28.19 36.58
C ALA A 847 14.44 28.58 38.05
N ALA A 848 14.19 27.61 38.94
CA ALA A 848 14.10 27.84 40.38
C ALA A 848 15.45 28.21 41.05
N GLY A 849 16.59 27.87 40.43
CA GLY A 849 17.94 28.17 40.92
C GLY A 849 18.30 27.43 42.21
N ARG A 850 19.15 28.01 43.07
CA ARG A 850 19.56 27.41 44.36
C ARG A 850 18.49 27.42 45.47
N ARG A 851 17.22 27.68 45.13
CA ARG A 851 16.10 27.70 46.09
C ARG A 851 15.59 26.28 46.38
N ASP A 852 14.86 26.11 47.49
CA ASP A 852 14.21 24.85 47.85
C ASP A 852 13.17 24.45 46.78
N PRO A 853 13.32 23.30 46.10
CA PRO A 853 12.43 22.91 45.01
C PRO A 853 11.10 22.28 45.45
N PHE A 854 10.84 22.10 46.76
CA PHE A 854 9.65 21.38 47.25
C PHE A 854 8.33 21.86 46.61
N HIS A 855 8.07 23.17 46.58
CA HIS A 855 6.85 23.73 45.99
C HIS A 855 6.78 23.57 44.46
N LEU A 856 7.93 23.46 43.78
CA LEU A 856 7.98 23.19 42.34
C LEU A 856 7.61 21.73 42.06
N TRP A 857 8.19 20.80 42.82
CA TRP A 857 7.89 19.37 42.72
C TRP A 857 6.44 19.05 43.10
N ALA A 858 5.89 19.72 44.11
CA ALA A 858 4.46 19.62 44.43
C ALA A 858 3.55 20.03 43.25
N ALA A 859 3.92 21.08 42.49
CA ALA A 859 3.16 21.55 41.33
C ALA A 859 3.27 20.58 40.14
N ILE A 860 4.51 20.29 39.71
CA ILE A 860 4.80 19.40 38.57
C ILE A 860 4.25 17.99 38.86
N GLY A 861 4.51 17.48 40.06
CA GLY A 861 4.03 16.18 40.52
C GLY A 861 2.51 16.11 40.67
N GLY A 862 1.87 17.18 41.13
CA GLY A 862 0.41 17.27 41.18
C GLY A 862 -0.24 17.21 39.80
N VAL A 863 0.28 17.96 38.82
CA VAL A 863 -0.23 17.90 37.43
C VAL A 863 0.13 16.57 36.75
N ALA A 864 1.29 15.97 37.06
CA ALA A 864 1.62 14.62 36.61
C ALA A 864 0.60 13.58 37.14
N LEU A 865 0.24 13.63 38.43
CA LEU A 865 -0.80 12.77 39.00
C LEU A 865 -2.18 12.99 38.37
N LEU A 866 -2.54 14.24 38.03
CA LEU A 866 -3.79 14.54 37.30
C LEU A 866 -3.79 13.91 35.89
N ARG A 867 -2.70 14.08 35.13
CA ARG A 867 -2.54 13.49 33.78
C ARG A 867 -2.50 11.96 33.83
N THR A 868 -1.88 11.39 34.86
CA THR A 868 -1.85 9.95 35.11
C THR A 868 -3.24 9.43 35.48
N ALA A 869 -4.00 10.10 36.36
CA ALA A 869 -5.36 9.71 36.69
C ALA A 869 -6.30 9.75 35.46
N LEU A 870 -6.18 10.78 34.62
CA LEU A 870 -6.94 10.88 33.36
C LEU A 870 -6.67 9.69 32.41
N LEU A 871 -5.40 9.31 32.23
CA LEU A 871 -5.06 8.16 31.40
C LEU A 871 -5.53 6.85 32.04
N LEU A 872 -5.23 6.63 33.33
CA LEU A 872 -5.62 5.40 34.02
C LEU A 872 -7.14 5.23 34.09
N ALA A 873 -7.93 6.32 34.10
CA ALA A 873 -9.38 6.24 34.00
C ALA A 873 -9.86 5.69 32.65
N ALA A 874 -9.24 6.09 31.53
CA ALA A 874 -9.56 5.52 30.21
C ALA A 874 -9.12 4.05 30.11
N LEU A 875 -7.92 3.73 30.59
CA LEU A 875 -7.38 2.36 30.58
C LEU A 875 -8.09 1.40 31.56
N ALA A 876 -8.73 1.92 32.60
CA ALA A 876 -9.43 1.11 33.61
C ALA A 876 -10.68 0.39 33.08
N LEU A 877 -11.20 0.76 31.90
CA LEU A 877 -12.34 0.09 31.30
C LEU A 877 -11.95 -1.32 30.81
N ARG A 878 -11.23 -1.43 29.69
CA ARG A 878 -10.80 -2.71 29.09
C ARG A 878 -9.35 -2.65 28.55
N GLY A 879 -8.47 -1.88 29.18
CA GLY A 879 -7.05 -1.81 28.82
C GLY A 879 -6.74 -0.82 27.69
N PRO A 880 -5.50 -0.82 27.18
CA PRO A 880 -5.11 0.08 26.10
C PRO A 880 -5.76 -0.24 24.76
N GLY A 881 -6.13 -1.50 24.47
CA GLY A 881 -6.90 -1.86 23.27
C GLY A 881 -8.20 -1.05 23.18
N HIS A 882 -8.98 -1.00 24.26
CA HIS A 882 -10.21 -0.19 24.28
C HIS A 882 -9.95 1.32 24.20
N TYR A 883 -8.82 1.81 24.75
CA TYR A 883 -8.43 3.21 24.54
C TYR A 883 -8.18 3.50 23.06
N TRP A 884 -7.52 2.60 22.33
CA TRP A 884 -7.25 2.76 20.90
C TRP A 884 -8.50 2.56 20.05
N PHE A 885 -9.31 1.53 20.31
CA PHE A 885 -10.63 1.33 19.70
C PHE A 885 -11.50 2.59 19.77
N VAL A 886 -11.65 3.18 20.96
CA VAL A 886 -12.41 4.43 21.15
C VAL A 886 -11.70 5.62 20.49
N PHE A 887 -10.36 5.63 20.43
CA PHE A 887 -9.62 6.67 19.73
C PHE A 887 -9.82 6.60 18.21
N TRP A 888 -9.88 5.44 17.59
CA TRP A 888 -10.10 5.29 16.14
C TRP A 888 -11.57 5.49 15.76
N THR A 889 -12.46 4.75 16.41
CA THR A 889 -13.85 4.54 15.93
C THR A 889 -14.87 5.55 16.47
N GLU A 890 -14.65 6.13 17.66
CA GLU A 890 -15.66 6.92 18.37
C GLU A 890 -15.28 8.42 18.44
N PRO A 891 -15.60 9.23 17.40
CA PRO A 891 -15.08 10.59 17.25
C PRO A 891 -15.44 11.54 18.40
N GLY A 892 -16.62 11.37 19.01
CA GLY A 892 -17.05 12.16 20.17
C GLY A 892 -16.20 11.90 21.41
N TRP A 893 -15.90 10.62 21.70
CA TRP A 893 -15.06 10.22 22.82
C TRP A 893 -13.57 10.55 22.58
N ARG A 894 -13.07 10.32 21.34
CA ARG A 894 -11.75 10.83 20.90
C ARG A 894 -11.63 12.33 21.19
N ALA A 895 -12.59 13.13 20.73
CA ALA A 895 -12.55 14.58 20.90
C ALA A 895 -12.58 14.99 22.38
N ALA A 896 -13.48 14.41 23.19
CA ALA A 896 -13.56 14.67 24.62
C ALA A 896 -12.24 14.34 25.35
N TYR A 897 -11.63 13.19 25.06
CA TYR A 897 -10.35 12.81 25.65
C TYR A 897 -9.23 13.76 25.22
N VAL A 898 -9.11 14.07 23.93
CA VAL A 898 -8.08 14.98 23.38
C VAL A 898 -8.19 16.37 24.00
N VAL A 899 -9.40 16.94 24.10
CA VAL A 899 -9.64 18.24 24.76
C VAL A 899 -9.05 18.27 26.16
N VAL A 900 -9.40 17.29 27.00
CA VAL A 900 -8.99 17.26 28.42
C VAL A 900 -7.50 16.89 28.55
N ALA A 901 -6.99 15.98 27.73
CA ALA A 901 -5.59 15.56 27.74
C ALA A 901 -4.64 16.67 27.23
N PHE A 902 -5.06 17.46 26.24
CA PHE A 902 -4.32 18.64 25.77
C PHE A 902 -4.41 19.80 26.79
N ALA A 903 -5.61 20.09 27.32
CA ALA A 903 -5.79 21.08 28.36
C ALA A 903 -4.91 20.79 29.58
N ALA A 904 -4.88 19.53 30.04
CA ALA A 904 -4.01 19.08 31.13
C ALA A 904 -2.51 19.09 30.78
N PHE A 905 -2.13 19.10 29.50
CA PHE A 905 -0.73 19.27 29.06
C PHE A 905 -0.33 20.75 29.16
N ALA A 906 -1.10 21.66 28.55
CA ALA A 906 -0.87 23.09 28.64
C ALA A 906 -0.94 23.59 30.10
N TRP A 907 -1.80 22.99 30.93
CA TRP A 907 -1.90 23.28 32.36
C TRP A 907 -0.61 23.01 33.15
N LEU A 908 0.26 22.10 32.71
CA LEU A 908 1.57 21.86 33.33
C LEU A 908 2.45 23.12 33.30
N PHE A 909 2.43 23.84 32.17
CA PHE A 909 3.16 25.09 32.00
C PHE A 909 2.51 26.21 32.82
N VAL A 910 1.18 26.30 32.85
CA VAL A 910 0.43 27.28 33.66
C VAL A 910 0.70 27.09 35.16
N ALA A 911 0.58 25.86 35.68
CA ALA A 911 0.83 25.53 37.09
C ALA A 911 2.29 25.84 37.50
N THR A 912 3.25 25.49 36.64
CA THR A 912 4.68 25.78 36.85
C THR A 912 4.94 27.28 36.85
N ALA A 913 4.39 28.03 35.88
CA ALA A 913 4.51 29.48 35.79
C ALA A 913 3.88 30.20 36.99
N LEU A 914 2.71 29.75 37.45
CA LEU A 914 2.05 30.26 38.66
C LEU A 914 2.96 30.11 39.88
N VAL A 915 3.53 28.94 40.14
CA VAL A 915 4.41 28.73 41.31
C VAL A 915 5.74 29.47 41.18
N LEU A 916 6.33 29.56 39.98
CA LEU A 916 7.52 30.38 39.72
C LEU A 916 7.28 31.88 40.00
N ARG A 917 6.09 32.40 39.67
CA ARG A 917 5.66 33.75 40.04
C ARG A 917 5.41 33.87 41.55
N ASP A 918 4.49 33.06 42.06
CA ASP A 918 3.79 33.30 43.32
C ASP A 918 4.52 32.80 44.57
N ARG A 919 5.40 31.80 44.44
CA ARG A 919 6.22 31.25 45.54
C ARG A 919 7.71 31.58 45.39
N TYR A 920 8.25 31.54 44.17
CA TYR A 920 9.67 31.85 43.93
C TYR A 920 9.96 33.33 43.63
N GLY A 921 8.92 34.16 43.53
CA GLY A 921 9.02 35.62 43.39
C GLY A 921 9.64 36.08 42.07
N LEU A 922 9.55 35.27 41.01
CA LEU A 922 10.10 35.65 39.71
C LEU A 922 9.22 36.73 39.05
N PRO A 923 9.80 37.83 38.52
CA PRO A 923 9.04 38.82 37.78
C PRO A 923 8.54 38.23 36.46
N LEU A 924 7.42 38.75 35.94
CA LEU A 924 6.70 38.18 34.78
C LEU A 924 7.61 37.83 33.60
N ARG A 925 8.56 38.70 33.23
CA ARG A 925 9.56 38.44 32.18
C ARG A 925 10.35 37.12 32.39
N ARG A 926 10.74 36.82 33.62
CA ARG A 926 11.47 35.57 33.96
C ARG A 926 10.54 34.36 34.10
N VAL A 927 9.25 34.57 34.39
CA VAL A 927 8.24 33.50 34.39
C VAL A 927 7.92 33.08 32.96
N VAL A 928 7.72 34.04 32.05
CA VAL A 928 7.60 33.81 30.60
C VAL A 928 8.87 33.16 30.06
N GLY A 929 10.05 33.68 30.44
CA GLY A 929 11.34 33.09 30.06
C GLY A 929 11.49 31.63 30.50
N ALA A 930 11.10 31.30 31.74
CA ALA A 930 11.11 29.94 32.23
C ALA A 930 10.11 29.03 31.49
N ALA A 931 8.90 29.49 31.18
CA ALA A 931 7.90 28.71 30.45
C ALA A 931 8.33 28.41 29.00
N LEU A 932 8.96 29.39 28.32
CA LEU A 932 9.55 29.19 26.99
C LEU A 932 10.73 28.21 27.05
N ALA A 933 11.56 28.27 28.10
CA ALA A 933 12.66 27.34 28.30
C ALA A 933 12.20 25.90 28.60
N THR A 934 11.16 25.72 29.42
CA THR A 934 10.63 24.38 29.76
C THR A 934 9.82 23.74 28.64
N PHE A 935 9.27 24.53 27.71
CA PHE A 935 8.67 24.01 26.48
C PHE A 935 9.72 23.74 25.40
N GLY A 936 10.63 24.70 25.17
CA GLY A 936 11.60 24.65 24.09
C GLY A 936 12.68 23.57 24.28
N ALA A 937 13.21 23.39 25.49
CA ALA A 937 14.34 22.47 25.70
C ALA A 937 13.99 20.97 25.51
N PRO A 938 12.84 20.44 26.00
CA PRO A 938 12.42 19.08 25.66
C PRO A 938 12.17 18.91 24.17
N LEU A 939 11.54 19.90 23.51
CA LEU A 939 11.27 19.88 22.07
C LEU A 939 12.57 19.85 21.27
N ALA A 940 13.54 20.69 21.63
CA ALA A 940 14.85 20.77 21.00
C ALA A 940 15.60 19.44 21.08
N VAL A 941 15.75 18.89 22.28
CA VAL A 941 16.57 17.69 22.52
C VAL A 941 15.93 16.44 21.93
N LEU A 942 14.63 16.22 22.14
CA LEU A 942 13.97 15.02 21.61
C LEU A 942 13.86 15.06 20.09
N SER A 943 13.55 16.22 19.49
CA SER A 943 13.48 16.33 18.03
C SER A 943 14.87 16.22 17.39
N ALA A 944 15.93 16.71 18.04
CA ALA A 944 17.31 16.49 17.60
C ALA A 944 17.71 14.99 17.64
N VAL A 945 17.30 14.25 18.67
CA VAL A 945 17.51 12.79 18.74
C VAL A 945 16.77 12.06 17.62
N VAL A 946 15.50 12.39 17.37
CA VAL A 946 14.75 11.83 16.23
C VAL A 946 15.38 12.21 14.89
N SER A 947 15.83 13.46 14.74
CA SER A 947 16.53 13.94 13.53
C SER A 947 17.88 13.23 13.30
N ALA A 948 18.54 12.74 14.35
CA ALA A 948 19.79 11.99 14.26
C ALA A 948 19.58 10.48 13.99
N ILE A 949 18.41 9.93 14.37
CA ILE A 949 18.00 8.55 14.04
C ILE A 949 17.42 8.46 12.63
N GLY A 950 16.81 9.55 12.15
CA GLY A 950 15.95 9.59 10.97
C GLY A 950 14.48 9.41 11.35
N LEU A 951 13.59 10.28 10.83
CA LEU A 951 12.17 10.28 11.22
C LEU A 951 11.50 8.95 10.92
N GLU A 952 11.65 8.45 9.69
CA GLU A 952 11.04 7.19 9.25
C GLU A 952 11.37 6.05 10.21
N ARG A 953 12.66 5.75 10.37
CA ARG A 953 13.17 4.71 11.28
C ARG A 953 12.67 4.86 12.72
N ALA A 954 12.54 6.08 13.22
CA ALA A 954 12.01 6.34 14.55
C ALA A 954 10.51 6.04 14.67
N LEU A 955 9.73 6.28 13.60
CA LEU A 955 8.32 5.91 13.52
C LEU A 955 8.13 4.41 13.28
N THR A 956 8.94 3.76 12.43
CA THR A 956 8.87 2.30 12.20
C THR A 956 9.08 1.53 13.50
N VAL A 957 10.16 1.84 14.24
CA VAL A 957 10.47 1.21 15.53
C VAL A 957 9.40 1.52 16.60
N TRP A 958 8.72 2.66 16.50
CA TRP A 958 7.60 2.99 17.38
C TRP A 958 6.33 2.19 17.03
N ASN A 959 6.05 1.97 15.75
CA ASN A 959 4.88 1.20 15.30
C ASN A 959 5.07 -0.31 15.47
N ASP A 960 6.24 -0.88 15.14
CA ASP A 960 6.58 -2.30 15.41
C ASP A 960 6.37 -2.68 16.89
N GLN A 961 6.57 -1.73 17.80
CA GLN A 961 6.38 -1.95 19.23
C GLN A 961 4.91 -1.92 19.67
N LEU A 962 4.11 -0.97 19.14
CA LEU A 962 2.73 -0.72 19.59
C LEU A 962 1.62 -1.35 18.74
N ALA A 963 1.89 -1.72 17.48
CA ALA A 963 0.91 -2.23 16.51
C ALA A 963 -0.33 -1.31 16.39
N LEU A 964 -0.12 -0.05 16.00
CA LEU A 964 -1.18 0.96 15.95
C LEU A 964 -1.56 1.41 14.55
N LEU A 965 -0.59 1.59 13.66
CA LEU A 965 -0.79 2.08 12.30
C LEU A 965 -0.60 0.93 11.28
N PRO A 966 -1.20 1.01 10.08
CA PRO A 966 -1.11 0.00 9.02
C PRO A 966 0.31 -0.58 8.84
N TRP A 967 0.51 -1.83 9.28
CA TRP A 967 1.87 -2.36 9.44
C TRP A 967 2.57 -2.66 8.11
N GLY A 968 1.89 -3.32 7.17
CA GLY A 968 2.43 -3.59 5.83
C GLY A 968 2.77 -2.31 5.07
N LEU A 969 1.80 -1.40 4.95
CA LEU A 969 1.95 -0.04 4.38
C LEU A 969 3.18 0.71 4.95
N SER A 970 3.40 0.60 6.27
CA SER A 970 4.53 1.24 6.96
C SER A 970 5.90 0.67 6.59
N ARG A 971 5.97 -0.53 6.02
CA ARG A 971 7.22 -1.18 5.57
C ARG A 971 7.46 -1.05 4.07
N MET A 972 6.41 -0.90 3.26
CA MET A 972 6.51 -0.82 1.80
C MET A 972 6.65 0.63 1.30
N LEU A 973 5.79 1.54 1.76
CA LEU A 973 5.86 2.96 1.38
C LEU A 973 6.63 3.81 2.39
N GLY A 974 6.63 3.43 3.67
CA GLY A 974 7.17 4.22 4.78
C GLY A 974 6.16 5.22 5.35
N ILE A 975 6.15 5.37 6.67
CA ILE A 975 5.17 6.16 7.44
C ILE A 975 5.22 7.65 7.06
N THR A 976 6.40 8.18 6.79
CA THR A 976 6.58 9.57 6.36
C THR A 976 6.05 9.84 4.96
N VAL A 977 6.06 8.84 4.08
CA VAL A 977 5.54 8.96 2.71
C VAL A 977 4.01 8.90 2.71
N TYR A 978 3.41 7.83 3.24
CA TYR A 978 1.95 7.65 3.13
C TYR A 978 1.14 8.63 4.00
N LEU A 979 1.71 9.15 5.10
CA LEU A 979 1.09 10.23 5.88
C LEU A 979 1.51 11.65 5.43
N GLY A 980 2.33 11.77 4.38
CA GLY A 980 2.81 13.06 3.86
C GLY A 980 3.62 13.90 4.87
N ILE A 981 4.29 13.25 5.84
CA ILE A 981 5.02 13.92 6.92
C ILE A 981 6.42 14.31 6.42
N PRO A 982 6.79 15.60 6.35
CA PRO A 982 8.10 16.01 5.84
C PRO A 982 9.25 15.40 6.65
N PRO A 983 10.22 14.68 6.03
CA PRO A 983 11.34 14.08 6.75
C PRO A 983 12.21 15.07 7.54
N SER A 984 12.20 16.35 7.15
CA SER A 984 12.88 17.45 7.84
C SER A 984 12.12 18.04 9.04
N LEU A 985 10.88 17.59 9.30
CA LEU A 985 10.05 18.09 10.41
C LEU A 985 10.77 18.05 11.78
N PRO A 986 11.52 16.99 12.16
CA PRO A 986 12.24 16.96 13.43
C PRO A 986 13.38 17.97 13.51
N LEU A 987 14.01 18.31 12.38
CA LEU A 987 15.02 19.37 12.33
C LEU A 987 14.37 20.74 12.56
N PHE A 988 13.23 21.01 11.92
CA PHE A 988 12.48 22.26 12.13
C PHE A 988 11.93 22.37 13.56
N THR A 989 11.40 21.30 14.16
CA THR A 989 10.96 21.33 15.57
C THR A 989 12.13 21.41 16.54
N ALA A 990 13.29 20.80 16.22
CA ALA A 990 14.51 20.96 17.02
C ALA A 990 14.99 22.42 17.04
N LEU A 991 15.04 23.07 15.87
CA LEU A 991 15.41 24.48 15.72
C LEU A 991 14.41 25.41 16.41
N ALA A 992 13.11 25.18 16.24
CA ALA A 992 12.06 25.95 16.93
C ALA A 992 12.16 25.79 18.46
N GLY A 993 12.36 24.57 18.95
CA GLY A 993 12.60 24.28 20.37
C GLY A 993 13.85 25.00 20.89
N LEU A 994 14.95 24.99 20.14
CA LEU A 994 16.19 25.67 20.49
C LEU A 994 16.02 27.19 20.56
N LEU A 995 15.33 27.80 19.59
CA LEU A 995 15.02 29.23 19.59
C LEU A 995 14.15 29.62 20.80
N LEU A 996 13.13 28.81 21.13
CA LEU A 996 12.29 29.01 22.33
C LEU A 996 13.10 28.85 23.63
N ALA A 997 14.02 27.89 23.68
CA ALA A 997 14.92 27.69 24.82
C ALA A 997 15.90 28.86 25.02
N VAL A 998 16.52 29.34 23.94
CA VAL A 998 17.45 30.48 23.95
C VAL A 998 16.73 31.77 24.29
N ALA A 999 15.58 32.05 23.68
CA ALA A 999 14.73 33.19 24.05
C ALA A 999 14.30 33.12 25.53
N GLY A 1000 13.93 31.93 26.01
CA GLY A 1000 13.60 31.68 27.41
C GLY A 1000 14.76 31.98 28.36
N ALA A 1001 15.98 31.56 28.01
CA ALA A 1001 17.20 31.86 28.75
C ALA A 1001 17.51 33.38 28.75
N LEU A 1002 17.46 34.05 27.60
CA LEU A 1002 17.72 35.50 27.47
C LEU A 1002 16.70 36.36 28.24
N LEU A 1003 15.43 35.94 28.29
CA LEU A 1003 14.41 36.58 29.12
C LEU A 1003 14.66 36.34 30.61
N SER A 1004 15.22 35.18 30.98
CA SER A 1004 15.59 34.81 32.35
C SER A 1004 16.84 35.53 32.87
N LEU A 1005 17.82 35.81 32.00
CA LEU A 1005 19.15 36.36 32.33
C LEU A 1005 19.19 37.89 32.55
N GLY A 1006 18.08 38.61 32.39
CA GLY A 1006 18.04 40.08 32.45
C GLY A 1006 18.72 40.69 33.69
N ARG A 1007 19.61 41.69 33.46
CA ARG A 1007 20.37 42.42 34.49
C ARG A 1007 19.47 43.01 35.59
N ARG A 1008 19.99 43.10 36.82
CA ARG A 1008 19.36 43.89 37.90
C ARG A 1008 19.38 45.38 37.51
N PRO A 1009 18.27 46.14 37.71
CA PRO A 1009 18.38 47.60 37.75
C PRO A 1009 19.25 48.00 38.96
N PRO A 1010 20.01 49.10 38.88
CA PRO A 1010 20.80 49.58 40.01
C PRO A 1010 19.89 49.98 41.18
N ARG A 1011 20.30 49.63 42.40
CA ARG A 1011 19.64 50.13 43.62
C ARG A 1011 19.82 51.65 43.67
N ARG A 1012 18.73 52.42 43.62
CA ARG A 1012 18.74 53.77 44.19
C ARG A 1012 19.06 53.64 45.68
N ALA A 1013 20.12 54.29 46.14
CA ALA A 1013 20.42 54.39 47.56
C ALA A 1013 19.35 55.26 48.24
N ALA A 1014 18.88 54.82 49.41
CA ALA A 1014 18.01 55.65 50.24
C ALA A 1014 18.89 56.58 51.08
N HIS A 1015 18.74 57.90 50.91
CA HIS A 1015 19.29 58.85 51.87
C HIS A 1015 18.51 58.75 53.19
N ALA A 1016 19.23 58.60 54.30
CA ALA A 1016 18.67 58.74 55.63
C ALA A 1016 18.67 60.22 56.04
N LEU A 1017 17.62 60.65 56.73
CA LEU A 1017 17.55 61.93 57.44
C LEU A 1017 17.03 61.68 58.87
N PRO A 1018 17.68 62.20 59.93
CA PRO A 1018 17.27 61.95 61.31
C PRO A 1018 16.44 63.09 61.93
N GLY A 1019 15.26 62.75 62.45
CA GLY A 1019 14.87 63.11 63.83
C GLY A 1019 14.18 64.44 64.16
N ARG A 1020 13.05 64.31 64.89
CA ARG A 1020 12.41 65.26 65.85
C ARG A 1020 11.68 66.48 65.25
N GLY A 1021 10.57 66.92 65.89
CA GLY A 1021 9.93 68.19 65.49
C GLY A 1021 8.65 68.69 66.21
N GLY A 1022 7.71 67.84 66.65
CA GLY A 1022 6.51 68.28 67.40
C GLY A 1022 5.34 68.93 66.58
N PRO A 1023 4.23 69.35 67.25
CA PRO A 1023 2.96 69.79 66.62
C PRO A 1023 2.48 71.19 67.11
N PRO A 1024 1.21 71.66 66.95
CA PRO A 1024 0.21 71.53 65.86
C PRO A 1024 -0.40 72.89 65.39
N THR A 1025 -1.08 72.94 64.22
CA THR A 1025 -2.26 73.81 63.88
C THR A 1025 -2.81 73.34 62.51
N ARG A 1026 -4.11 73.21 62.16
CA ARG A 1026 -5.41 73.94 62.31
C ARG A 1026 -5.73 74.88 61.12
N SER A 1027 -6.93 74.69 60.53
CA SER A 1027 -7.59 75.48 59.45
C SER A 1027 -6.87 75.57 58.08
N GLY A 1028 -7.57 75.70 56.94
CA GLY A 1028 -9.03 75.72 56.72
C GLY A 1028 -9.42 76.07 55.27
N SER A 1029 -10.72 76.38 55.06
CA SER A 1029 -11.37 76.91 53.84
C SER A 1029 -11.44 76.04 52.56
N ALA A 1030 -12.64 76.00 51.98
CA ALA A 1030 -12.97 75.64 50.59
C ALA A 1030 -13.02 76.96 49.74
N PRO A 1031 -13.54 77.09 48.48
CA PRO A 1031 -14.53 76.24 47.78
C PRO A 1031 -14.22 75.92 46.29
N ALA A 1032 -15.19 75.30 45.61
CA ALA A 1032 -15.30 75.25 44.13
C ALA A 1032 -15.93 76.55 43.58
N PRO A 1033 -15.98 76.76 42.25
CA PRO A 1033 -17.12 76.24 41.43
C PRO A 1033 -16.68 75.66 40.06
N THR A 1034 -17.22 74.51 39.63
CA THR A 1034 -18.34 74.31 38.66
C THR A 1034 -18.21 74.98 37.27
N GLY A 1035 -18.53 74.22 36.21
CA GLY A 1035 -18.66 74.71 34.83
C GLY A 1035 -18.65 73.56 33.80
N GLY A 1036 -19.81 73.22 33.25
CA GLY A 1036 -19.98 72.18 32.22
C GLY A 1036 -21.20 72.48 31.34
N LEU A 1037 -21.67 71.47 30.57
CA LEU A 1037 -22.55 71.54 29.36
C LEU A 1037 -21.69 71.64 28.06
N ALA A 1038 -21.88 70.85 26.99
CA ALA A 1038 -23.07 70.31 26.30
C ALA A 1038 -23.79 71.38 25.43
N ASP A 1039 -24.28 71.10 24.22
CA ASP A 1039 -24.54 69.79 23.57
C ASP A 1039 -24.59 69.88 22.00
N SER A 1040 -24.75 68.74 21.30
CA SER A 1040 -25.21 68.56 19.88
C SER A 1040 -24.34 69.10 18.70
N ALA A 1041 -24.46 68.65 17.42
CA ALA A 1041 -24.85 67.34 16.82
C ALA A 1041 -24.55 67.28 15.28
N ASP A 1042 -24.57 66.04 14.74
CA ASP A 1042 -24.86 65.58 13.35
C ASP A 1042 -23.94 65.75 12.10
N SER A 1043 -23.99 64.69 11.26
CA SER A 1043 -23.46 64.46 9.88
C SER A 1043 -21.92 64.52 9.67
N ALA A 1044 -21.21 63.51 9.14
CA ALA A 1044 -21.34 62.64 7.94
C ALA A 1044 -20.87 63.34 6.62
N ASP A 1045 -20.17 62.69 5.67
CA ASP A 1045 -19.96 61.25 5.42
C ASP A 1045 -18.66 60.94 4.60
N SER A 1046 -18.40 59.65 4.31
CA SER A 1046 -17.58 59.05 3.23
C SER A 1046 -16.04 58.83 3.36
N ALA A 1047 -15.70 57.55 3.64
CA ALA A 1047 -14.73 56.64 2.97
C ALA A 1047 -13.28 57.04 2.53
N GLY A 1048 -12.34 56.10 2.76
CA GLY A 1048 -11.08 55.88 2.01
C GLY A 1048 -11.10 54.49 1.33
N PRO A 1049 -10.03 53.66 1.32
CA PRO A 1049 -8.63 53.86 1.73
C PRO A 1049 -7.58 53.13 0.81
N ALA A 1050 -6.36 52.86 1.35
CA ALA A 1050 -5.30 51.95 0.83
C ALA A 1050 -4.48 52.43 -0.41
N GLY A 1051 -3.25 51.95 -0.66
CA GLY A 1051 -2.33 51.09 0.12
C GLY A 1051 -1.20 50.52 -0.78
N ALA A 1052 0.06 50.43 -0.31
CA ALA A 1052 1.21 50.10 -1.18
C ALA A 1052 2.36 49.32 -0.49
N SER A 1053 3.11 48.50 -1.26
CA SER A 1053 4.32 47.78 -0.82
C SER A 1053 5.19 47.27 -1.99
N ALA A 1054 6.53 47.41 -1.88
CA ALA A 1054 7.58 46.90 -2.80
C ALA A 1054 9.00 47.08 -2.15
N PRO A 1055 10.16 46.66 -2.75
CA PRO A 1055 10.55 45.26 -2.96
C PRO A 1055 12.07 44.91 -2.71
N SER A 1056 12.43 43.63 -2.88
CA SER A 1056 13.70 43.09 -3.48
C SER A 1056 15.02 42.82 -2.69
N ALA A 1057 15.79 41.85 -3.23
CA ALA A 1057 17.27 41.78 -3.40
C ALA A 1057 18.25 40.99 -2.46
N SER A 1058 18.40 39.67 -2.73
CA SER A 1058 19.67 38.98 -3.13
C SER A 1058 20.84 38.58 -2.16
N SER A 1059 21.60 37.57 -2.63
CA SER A 1059 23.03 37.21 -2.39
C SER A 1059 23.43 36.18 -1.30
N ALA A 1060 24.54 35.46 -1.55
CA ALA A 1060 25.14 34.36 -0.76
C ALA A 1060 26.69 34.51 -0.69
N PRO A 1061 27.41 33.82 0.24
CA PRO A 1061 27.91 32.44 0.05
C PRO A 1061 27.81 31.58 1.35
N GLY A 1062 28.28 30.32 1.47
CA GLY A 1062 28.94 29.37 0.56
C GLY A 1062 30.24 28.76 1.16
N ALA A 1063 30.40 27.43 1.15
CA ALA A 1063 31.58 26.69 1.69
C ALA A 1063 31.76 25.28 1.09
N SER A 1064 32.96 24.70 1.16
CA SER A 1064 33.38 23.46 0.44
C SER A 1064 33.25 22.15 1.26
N PRO A 1065 33.15 20.97 0.60
CA PRO A 1065 33.08 19.66 1.25
C PRO A 1065 34.45 19.00 1.51
N LEU A 1066 34.49 18.03 2.43
CA LEU A 1066 35.60 17.10 2.70
C LEU A 1066 35.04 15.67 2.92
N PRO A 1067 35.87 14.59 2.86
CA PRO A 1067 35.55 13.43 2.03
C PRO A 1067 34.74 12.31 2.70
N ALA A 1068 34.21 11.43 1.83
CA ALA A 1068 33.51 10.22 2.22
C ALA A 1068 34.43 9.16 2.86
N LEU A 1069 33.84 8.36 3.76
CA LEU A 1069 34.38 7.10 4.27
C LEU A 1069 33.31 5.99 4.15
N PRO A 1070 33.70 4.71 4.09
CA PRO A 1070 32.94 3.70 3.33
C PRO A 1070 31.71 3.12 4.05
N ARG A 1071 30.79 2.60 3.23
CA ARG A 1071 29.68 1.72 3.65
C ARG A 1071 30.21 0.55 4.49
N ARG A 1072 29.42 0.09 5.48
CA ARG A 1072 29.58 -1.22 6.12
C ARG A 1072 28.24 -1.95 6.23
N GLN A 1073 28.33 -3.27 6.36
CA GLN A 1073 27.25 -4.24 6.21
C GLN A 1073 26.13 -4.11 7.25
N ALA A 1074 24.97 -4.72 6.93
CA ALA A 1074 23.87 -4.90 7.87
C ALA A 1074 24.29 -5.77 9.08
N PRO A 1075 23.71 -5.55 10.26
CA PRO A 1075 24.05 -6.31 11.47
C PRO A 1075 23.34 -7.68 11.48
N SER A 1076 24.11 -8.76 11.49
CA SER A 1076 23.65 -10.08 11.91
C SER A 1076 23.36 -10.09 13.41
N ALA A 1077 22.28 -10.74 13.84
CA ALA A 1077 21.89 -10.81 15.25
C ALA A 1077 22.00 -12.24 15.81
N ASP A 1078 23.03 -12.51 16.63
CA ASP A 1078 23.01 -13.59 17.63
C ASP A 1078 24.11 -13.38 18.72
N PRO A 1079 23.75 -13.52 20.01
CA PRO A 1079 24.69 -13.90 21.07
C PRO A 1079 24.07 -14.90 22.10
N GLY A 1080 24.72 -16.00 22.52
CA GLY A 1080 26.04 -16.54 22.22
C GLY A 1080 26.59 -17.35 23.43
N ALA A 1081 27.41 -18.39 23.20
CA ALA A 1081 28.00 -19.23 24.26
C ALA A 1081 29.43 -19.71 23.92
N PRO A 1082 30.31 -19.97 24.93
CA PRO A 1082 31.76 -20.17 24.72
C PRO A 1082 32.19 -21.64 24.44
N PRO A 1083 33.42 -21.87 23.93
CA PRO A 1083 33.79 -23.13 23.25
C PRO A 1083 34.54 -24.17 24.09
N GLY A 1084 34.52 -25.43 23.61
CA GLY A 1084 35.47 -26.50 23.92
C GLY A 1084 35.96 -27.18 22.62
N PRO A 1085 37.23 -27.65 22.50
CA PRO A 1085 37.84 -27.91 21.20
C PRO A 1085 38.06 -29.39 20.80
N ALA A 1086 38.33 -29.57 19.51
CA ALA A 1086 39.00 -30.70 18.84
C ALA A 1086 38.25 -32.03 18.66
N GLY A 1087 38.32 -32.56 17.42
CA GLY A 1087 37.77 -33.86 17.02
C GLY A 1087 37.76 -34.02 15.49
N SER A 1088 38.82 -34.61 14.93
CA SER A 1088 39.01 -34.78 13.48
C SER A 1088 38.73 -36.21 13.01
N ALA A 1089 38.08 -36.37 11.85
CA ALA A 1089 38.32 -37.40 10.82
C ALA A 1089 37.07 -37.59 9.92
N GLY A 1090 37.29 -38.16 8.74
CA GLY A 1090 36.25 -38.45 7.76
C GLY A 1090 35.91 -39.95 7.63
N PRO A 1091 35.61 -40.47 6.41
CA PRO A 1091 34.48 -41.38 6.17
C PRO A 1091 34.97 -42.80 5.74
N PRO A 1092 34.26 -43.68 4.97
CA PRO A 1092 32.86 -43.69 4.49
C PRO A 1092 32.12 -45.08 4.56
N SER A 1093 30.95 -45.17 3.89
CA SER A 1093 30.46 -46.29 3.05
C SER A 1093 29.55 -47.44 3.58
N ALA A 1094 28.60 -47.82 2.71
CA ALA A 1094 27.95 -49.12 2.44
C ALA A 1094 27.05 -49.85 3.48
N GLY A 1095 25.99 -50.52 2.97
CA GLY A 1095 25.17 -51.57 3.65
C GLY A 1095 25.46 -52.97 3.08
N PRO A 1096 24.52 -53.94 2.95
CA PRO A 1096 23.07 -53.94 3.27
C PRO A 1096 22.54 -55.28 3.91
N ALA A 1097 21.22 -55.56 3.80
CA ALA A 1097 20.54 -56.88 3.68
C ALA A 1097 19.80 -57.60 4.87
N SER A 1098 18.47 -57.68 4.74
CA SER A 1098 17.51 -58.83 4.89
C SER A 1098 17.48 -59.81 6.10
N GLY A 1099 16.26 -60.10 6.61
CA GLY A 1099 15.93 -61.36 7.32
C GLY A 1099 14.55 -61.44 8.04
N GLY A 1100 13.83 -62.57 7.92
CA GLY A 1100 12.64 -63.01 8.69
C GLY A 1100 12.65 -64.55 8.81
N PRO A 1101 11.56 -65.33 9.06
CA PRO A 1101 10.16 -65.03 9.47
C PRO A 1101 9.64 -65.96 10.64
N ALA A 1102 8.33 -65.94 11.02
CA ALA A 1102 7.55 -67.10 11.57
C ALA A 1102 6.06 -66.75 11.93
N SER A 1103 5.17 -67.77 11.99
CA SER A 1103 3.72 -67.75 12.36
C SER A 1103 3.20 -69.23 12.44
N PRO A 1104 1.88 -69.58 12.58
CA PRO A 1104 0.65 -68.87 12.99
C PRO A 1104 0.13 -69.48 14.35
N PRO A 1105 -1.13 -69.90 14.65
CA PRO A 1105 -2.52 -69.77 14.08
C PRO A 1105 -3.29 -68.57 14.72
N GLY A 1106 -4.62 -68.34 14.64
CA GLY A 1106 -5.82 -68.98 14.03
C GLY A 1106 -7.11 -68.21 14.44
N SER A 1107 -8.35 -68.54 14.05
CA SER A 1107 -8.85 -69.64 13.18
C SER A 1107 -10.13 -69.29 12.36
N ALA A 1108 -11.35 -69.36 12.93
CA ALA A 1108 -12.67 -69.24 12.23
C ALA A 1108 -13.80 -68.75 13.19
N SER A 1109 -15.01 -68.29 12.81
CA SER A 1109 -15.75 -68.18 11.52
C SER A 1109 -16.88 -67.11 11.59
N GLY A 1110 -17.42 -66.64 10.44
CA GLY A 1110 -18.63 -65.77 10.32
C GLY A 1110 -19.98 -66.53 10.33
N PRO A 1111 -21.10 -66.03 9.72
CA PRO A 1111 -21.24 -64.93 8.74
C PRO A 1111 -22.38 -63.89 9.03
N ALA A 1112 -22.74 -63.08 8.02
CA ALA A 1112 -23.85 -62.09 7.99
C ALA A 1112 -25.23 -62.76 7.59
N PRO A 1113 -26.42 -62.08 7.47
CA PRO A 1113 -26.65 -60.80 6.77
C PRO A 1113 -27.80 -59.85 7.25
N SER A 1114 -27.96 -58.73 6.50
CA SER A 1114 -29.21 -57.99 6.15
C SER A 1114 -30.04 -57.16 7.17
N ALA A 1115 -29.87 -55.82 7.06
CA ALA A 1115 -30.85 -54.82 6.58
C ALA A 1115 -32.00 -54.22 7.48
N VAL A 1116 -31.92 -52.88 7.67
CA VAL A 1116 -32.99 -51.84 7.47
C VAL A 1116 -34.15 -51.78 8.49
N PRO A 1117 -34.82 -50.62 8.78
CA PRO A 1117 -34.66 -49.21 8.31
C PRO A 1117 -34.44 -48.12 9.40
N ALA A 1118 -34.12 -46.89 8.95
CA ALA A 1118 -34.37 -45.55 9.58
C ALA A 1118 -33.81 -45.27 10.99
N VAL A 1119 -33.32 -44.08 11.34
CA VAL A 1119 -33.83 -42.70 11.09
C VAL A 1119 -32.67 -41.72 10.80
N SER A 1120 -33.02 -40.56 10.22
CA SER A 1120 -32.19 -39.38 9.88
C SER A 1120 -31.03 -39.64 8.92
#